data_AF-A0A8T0ZJR8-F1
#
_entry.id   AF-A0A8T0ZJR8-F1
#
_cell.length_a   1.000
_cell.length_b   1.000
_cell.length_c   1.000
_cell.angle_alpha   90.00
_cell.angle_beta   90.00
_cell.angle_gamma   90.00
#
_symmetry.space_group_name_H-M   'P 1'
#
loop_
_entity.id
_entity.type
_entity.pdbx_description
1 polymer ?
#
loop_
_entity_poly.entity_id
_entity_poly.type
_entity_poly.pdbx_seq_one_letter_code
_entity_poly.pdbx_strand_id
1 'polypeptide(L)'
;MQFVGCIDGSLRKRDLKRRLTSPPAPILQKLPVGGARRLKDRREEAIVRQFEQQVHSELQNQHQQCRERFLNRWHHIRNLYAVISEVMTARTEASSKLKSKLPLPAAGAPSVSKGPTEPLTPAPLHKLTSMAWLIDVAREFRQGVATHLVTIPKTEIVFGTALHLSLTSARTSQIASCLRGVFQAFQQQPESCTIDYRELLSAIFVLDRWREGEKKMVARWFHEFAFPLAENSAAIGDMKMAIRGHDLQRMLFTACGDEMDEAKMQPFVTELLAAMTQRGRSYIAEKTLWDYSDTHPKLLETIKKLCWKRLTDDTRLDFYRDVYLHAKERFIKEDARVRIEKALSIWRTREPRHRFARQNRQRKQEMHAMVLTAEKHRNSSLLRFTFRPWTLFWRSMQLIHAAAWKRSERHDVHRRQKRSWSSWSTFHEQAKVRRAYCEKTATAFIACRHQKILRSSIDTWLFHKRRQKDVAAADIRGRQLQQDLWLQEQIEAESAQMEIEDKLSAAVAAKARASAEKGRRRSFIEATDRVHANRKLQKQKEERIQYKANRERTAELEATQAWAAIREQVAAEVRSTTLTWLDTRDAKDQIQTEANRIFETDAKWIRNELNRDAENSAKILPKGCRWQVFLEAPHGIVTRKLTKAFYLNTVTYEKYWCDEVVLEECEGIAREVIVQRRIDEAVARLNEKQKEWDLQRRQNIAATRIQMMFRCRQARLVCRRIIRNTLIKRIDPRSGQIVYFNFNRPQEIRRKPPKLIGSDEPLIPIESTTWVYRQDTHGAGYYERLDTGESSVGPPDHYMLCTRCSVYFVTRRKTSSGARYCIGCYANSRYASRIEASAAEKETEWTKMPVQPANCMICRNTLADFVCTDCKHDATCTRCFNAIHGRLAKNKTHAPPIHLVNRVSVA
;
A
#
# COMPACT_ATOMS: atom_id res chain seq x y z
N MET A 1 -17.06 -38.85 75.16
CA MET A 1 -15.69 -38.59 74.63
C MET A 1 -15.86 -37.60 73.48
N GLN A 2 -15.38 -36.35 73.57
CA GLN A 2 -13.98 -35.86 73.36
C GLN A 2 -13.61 -35.74 71.86
N PHE A 3 -12.91 -34.71 71.33
CA PHE A 3 -12.49 -33.35 71.76
C PHE A 3 -11.72 -32.67 70.56
N VAL A 4 -11.57 -31.36 70.32
CA VAL A 4 -12.38 -30.11 70.52
C VAL A 4 -11.76 -28.96 69.67
N GLY A 5 -12.52 -27.91 69.30
CA GLY A 5 -12.02 -26.65 68.67
C GLY A 5 -12.17 -26.59 67.13
N CYS A 6 -12.78 -25.59 66.46
CA CYS A 6 -13.11 -24.17 66.73
C CYS A 6 -11.88 -23.21 66.66
N ILE A 7 -11.93 -21.95 66.21
CA ILE A 7 -13.03 -20.95 66.09
C ILE A 7 -12.94 -20.14 64.76
N ASP A 8 -14.05 -19.50 64.36
CA ASP A 8 -14.24 -18.50 63.28
C ASP A 8 -13.39 -17.20 63.34
N GLY A 9 -13.53 -16.32 62.33
CA GLY A 9 -13.20 -14.89 62.47
C GLY A 9 -13.31 -14.07 61.18
N SER A 10 -13.96 -12.90 61.21
CA SER A 10 -14.13 -12.03 60.02
C SER A 10 -14.08 -10.52 60.34
N LEU A 11 -14.05 -9.69 59.28
CA LEU A 11 -14.41 -8.25 59.21
C LEU A 11 -13.35 -7.13 59.45
N ARG A 12 -13.32 -6.20 58.48
CA ARG A 12 -13.29 -4.70 58.55
C ARG A 12 -12.05 -3.92 59.04
N LYS A 13 -11.50 -3.13 58.09
CA LYS A 13 -11.21 -1.66 58.14
C LYS A 13 -10.91 -0.98 59.50
N ARG A 14 -9.67 -0.45 59.70
CA ARG A 14 -9.32 1.00 59.68
C ARG A 14 -7.88 1.33 60.16
N ASP A 15 -7.34 2.40 59.59
CA ASP A 15 -6.39 3.42 60.09
C ASP A 15 -5.43 3.16 61.29
N LEU A 16 -4.13 3.38 61.08
CA LEU A 16 -3.27 4.16 62.00
C LEU A 16 -1.98 4.68 61.32
N LYS A 17 -1.35 5.72 61.91
CA LYS A 17 -0.18 6.46 61.38
C LYS A 17 0.94 6.55 62.42
N ARG A 18 2.20 6.43 61.99
CA ARG A 18 3.44 7.13 62.48
C ARG A 18 4.49 6.92 61.37
N ARG A 19 5.06 7.93 60.70
CA ARG A 19 5.86 9.11 61.11
C ARG A 19 7.23 8.74 61.72
N LEU A 20 8.26 8.90 60.90
CA LEU A 20 9.58 9.46 61.25
C LEU A 20 9.82 10.68 60.33
N THR A 21 10.67 11.63 60.73
CA THR A 21 10.62 13.01 60.19
C THR A 21 11.98 13.71 60.09
N SER A 22 12.23 14.32 58.91
CA SER A 22 13.09 15.51 58.67
C SER A 22 14.62 15.36 58.95
N PRO A 23 15.51 16.28 58.50
CA PRO A 23 15.29 17.61 57.90
C PRO A 23 15.98 17.77 56.49
N PRO A 24 16.40 18.95 55.96
CA PRO A 24 15.87 19.40 54.65
C PRO A 24 16.91 20.02 53.66
N ALA A 25 16.38 20.75 52.65
CA ALA A 25 17.07 21.69 51.72
C ALA A 25 17.79 21.09 50.49
N PRO A 26 18.03 21.88 49.41
CA PRO A 26 17.59 23.26 49.15
C PRO A 26 16.49 23.40 48.08
N ILE A 27 15.99 24.62 47.91
CA ILE A 27 15.00 24.99 46.88
C ILE A 27 15.71 25.15 45.52
N LEU A 28 15.22 24.45 44.48
CA LEU A 28 15.57 24.72 43.08
C LEU A 28 14.38 25.24 42.28
N GLN A 29 14.67 26.12 41.32
CA GLN A 29 13.69 26.96 40.63
C GLN A 29 12.79 26.18 39.66
N LYS A 30 11.57 26.70 39.44
CA LYS A 30 10.57 26.12 38.54
C LYS A 30 10.95 26.31 37.07
N LEU A 31 11.62 25.32 36.47
CA LEU A 31 11.75 25.23 35.01
C LEU A 31 10.42 24.80 34.35
N PRO A 32 10.15 25.20 33.09
CA PRO A 32 8.84 25.02 32.46
C PRO A 32 8.50 23.56 32.16
N VAL A 33 7.21 23.21 32.23
CA VAL A 33 6.69 21.84 32.10
C VAL A 33 6.67 21.35 30.64
N GLY A 34 7.86 21.15 30.07
CA GLY A 34 8.05 20.49 28.78
C GLY A 34 7.92 18.97 28.88
N GLY A 35 6.70 18.45 28.77
CA GLY A 35 6.42 17.01 28.88
C GLY A 35 7.22 16.16 27.88
N ALA A 36 8.15 15.34 28.38
CA ALA A 36 9.05 14.52 27.56
C ALA A 36 8.31 13.41 26.80
N ARG A 37 7.84 13.70 25.57
CA ARG A 37 7.30 12.71 24.63
C ARG A 37 8.32 11.60 24.37
N ARG A 38 7.86 10.34 24.32
CA ARG A 38 8.78 9.18 24.29
C ARG A 38 9.47 9.10 22.93
N LEU A 39 10.71 8.59 22.92
CA LEU A 39 11.50 8.47 21.69
C LEU A 39 10.80 7.63 20.60
N LYS A 40 9.96 6.68 21.01
CA LYS A 40 9.10 5.88 20.12
C LYS A 40 8.08 6.75 19.38
N ASP A 41 7.42 7.65 20.10
CA ASP A 41 6.36 8.52 19.57
C ASP A 41 6.94 9.47 18.51
N ARG A 42 8.14 10.04 18.76
CA ARG A 42 8.89 10.84 17.78
C ARG A 42 9.30 10.03 16.54
N ARG A 43 9.70 8.75 16.71
CA ARG A 43 10.04 7.86 15.58
C ARG A 43 8.79 7.52 14.75
N GLU A 44 7.64 7.28 15.39
CA GLU A 44 6.38 7.01 14.71
C GLU A 44 5.85 8.25 13.97
N GLU A 45 5.95 9.45 14.57
CA GLU A 45 5.61 10.71 13.91
C GLU A 45 6.52 11.01 12.71
N ALA A 46 7.83 10.77 12.82
CA ALA A 46 8.77 10.91 11.70
C ALA A 46 8.48 9.93 10.55
N ILE A 47 8.15 8.67 10.87
CA ILE A 47 7.76 7.66 9.87
C ILE A 47 6.45 8.05 9.18
N VAL A 48 5.46 8.56 9.92
CA VAL A 48 4.20 9.05 9.34
C VAL A 48 4.47 10.21 8.38
N ARG A 49 5.22 11.24 8.79
CA ARG A 49 5.57 12.37 7.91
C ARG A 49 6.37 11.94 6.68
N GLN A 50 7.26 10.96 6.81
CA GLN A 50 8.01 10.40 5.68
C GLN A 50 7.07 9.69 4.68
N PHE A 51 6.09 8.91 5.17
CA PHE A 51 5.08 8.31 4.30
C PHE A 51 4.12 9.35 3.69
N GLU A 52 3.75 10.40 4.42
CA GLU A 52 2.93 11.51 3.89
C GLU A 52 3.67 12.25 2.76
N GLN A 53 4.97 12.55 2.93
CA GLN A 53 5.82 13.15 1.90
C GLN A 53 6.03 12.22 0.69
N GLN A 54 6.24 10.92 0.93
CA GLN A 54 6.33 9.93 -0.15
C GLN A 54 5.02 9.84 -0.93
N VAL A 55 3.87 9.72 -0.26
CA VAL A 55 2.55 9.68 -0.93
C VAL A 55 2.27 10.97 -1.68
N HIS A 56 2.62 12.14 -1.13
CA HIS A 56 2.38 13.42 -1.81
C HIS A 56 3.24 13.58 -3.07
N SER A 57 4.52 13.20 -3.02
CA SER A 57 5.41 13.22 -4.18
C SER A 57 5.08 12.13 -5.22
N GLU A 58 4.64 10.94 -4.79
CA GLU A 58 4.08 9.93 -5.70
C GLU A 58 2.81 10.45 -6.40
N LEU A 59 1.94 11.18 -5.69
CA LEU A 59 0.70 11.75 -6.25
C LEU A 59 0.98 12.90 -7.23
N GLN A 60 1.95 13.77 -6.94
CA GLN A 60 2.44 14.81 -7.86
C GLN A 60 3.04 14.20 -9.14
N ASN A 61 3.93 13.21 -9.00
CA ASN A 61 4.50 12.49 -10.15
C ASN A 61 3.41 11.78 -10.98
N GLN A 62 2.42 11.18 -10.33
CA GLN A 62 1.27 10.59 -11.02
C GLN A 62 0.44 11.66 -11.75
N HIS A 63 0.19 12.84 -11.17
CA HIS A 63 -0.51 13.92 -11.85
C HIS A 63 0.24 14.39 -13.11
N GLN A 64 1.56 14.55 -13.05
CA GLN A 64 2.36 14.94 -14.21
C GLN A 64 2.33 13.87 -15.32
N GLN A 65 2.53 12.59 -14.98
CA GLN A 65 2.37 11.49 -15.94
C GLN A 65 0.95 11.36 -16.49
N CYS A 66 -0.07 11.77 -15.74
CA CYS A 66 -1.46 11.83 -16.23
C CYS A 66 -1.69 12.97 -17.22
N ARG A 67 -1.02 14.12 -17.07
CA ARG A 67 -1.08 15.25 -18.01
C ARG A 67 -0.55 14.83 -19.38
N GLU A 68 0.66 14.28 -19.42
CA GLU A 68 1.32 13.81 -20.64
C GLU A 68 0.49 12.73 -21.35
N ARG A 69 -0.01 11.73 -20.60
CA ARG A 69 -0.89 10.68 -21.16
C ARG A 69 -2.22 11.22 -21.65
N PHE A 70 -2.81 12.23 -21.01
CA PHE A 70 -4.08 12.82 -21.47
C PHE A 70 -3.92 13.52 -22.82
N LEU A 71 -2.89 14.38 -22.96
CA LEU A 71 -2.61 15.10 -24.20
C LEU A 71 -2.40 14.12 -25.37
N ASN A 72 -1.58 13.08 -25.18
CA ASN A 72 -1.32 12.06 -26.21
C ASN A 72 -2.56 11.21 -26.55
N ARG A 73 -3.56 11.14 -25.66
CA ARG A 73 -4.82 10.39 -25.88
C ARG A 73 -5.94 11.25 -26.48
N TRP A 74 -5.91 12.57 -26.25
CA TRP A 74 -7.04 13.48 -26.49
C TRP A 74 -7.58 13.44 -27.91
N HIS A 75 -6.69 13.50 -28.92
CA HIS A 75 -7.08 13.48 -30.32
C HIS A 75 -7.90 12.22 -30.69
N HIS A 76 -7.47 11.05 -30.22
CA HIS A 76 -8.18 9.79 -30.47
C HIS A 76 -9.57 9.78 -29.80
N ILE A 77 -9.69 10.25 -28.56
CA ILE A 77 -10.97 10.30 -27.83
C ILE A 77 -11.95 11.27 -28.52
N ARG A 78 -11.48 12.46 -28.93
CA ARG A 78 -12.28 13.47 -29.61
C ARG A 78 -12.85 12.93 -30.93
N ASN A 79 -11.98 12.32 -31.75
CA ASN A 79 -12.39 11.77 -33.04
C ASN A 79 -13.37 10.59 -32.88
N LEU A 80 -13.16 9.72 -31.88
CA LEU A 80 -14.09 8.64 -31.57
C LEU A 80 -15.48 9.17 -31.15
N TYR A 81 -15.51 10.21 -30.30
CA TYR A 81 -16.76 10.80 -29.82
C TYR A 81 -17.55 11.47 -30.95
N ALA A 82 -16.89 12.18 -31.87
CA ALA A 82 -17.54 12.75 -33.05
C ALA A 82 -18.19 11.66 -33.91
N VAL A 83 -17.40 10.66 -34.35
CA VAL A 83 -17.86 9.56 -35.21
C VAL A 83 -18.99 8.75 -34.57
N ILE A 84 -18.93 8.42 -33.28
CA ILE A 84 -20.04 7.72 -32.61
C ILE A 84 -21.28 8.63 -32.49
N SER A 85 -21.10 9.92 -32.21
CA SER A 85 -22.24 10.85 -32.08
C SER A 85 -22.97 11.01 -33.42
N GLU A 86 -22.24 11.22 -34.52
CA GLU A 86 -22.78 11.34 -35.89
C GLU A 86 -23.54 10.08 -36.31
N VAL A 87 -23.00 8.89 -36.05
CA VAL A 87 -23.66 7.61 -36.32
C VAL A 87 -24.94 7.45 -35.49
N MET A 88 -24.92 7.86 -34.22
CA MET A 88 -26.09 7.76 -33.35
C MET A 88 -27.17 8.81 -33.65
N THR A 89 -26.82 10.03 -34.10
CA THR A 89 -27.78 11.04 -34.56
C THR A 89 -28.40 10.63 -35.90
N ALA A 90 -27.61 10.17 -36.87
CA ALA A 90 -28.13 9.63 -38.13
C ALA A 90 -29.09 8.44 -37.88
N ARG A 91 -28.80 7.59 -36.87
CA ARG A 91 -29.67 6.49 -36.47
C ARG A 91 -30.96 6.94 -35.78
N THR A 92 -30.94 7.98 -34.95
CA THR A 92 -32.19 8.54 -34.37
C THR A 92 -33.01 9.31 -35.39
N GLU A 93 -32.39 9.96 -36.37
CA GLU A 93 -33.08 10.61 -37.50
C GLU A 93 -33.70 9.59 -38.47
N ALA A 94 -33.00 8.49 -38.77
CA ALA A 94 -33.59 7.37 -39.51
C ALA A 94 -34.78 6.76 -38.72
N SER A 95 -34.64 6.63 -37.40
CA SER A 95 -35.70 6.10 -36.52
C SER A 95 -36.90 7.05 -36.39
N SER A 96 -36.70 8.38 -36.41
CA SER A 96 -37.80 9.35 -36.36
C SER A 96 -38.54 9.43 -37.70
N LYS A 97 -37.81 9.36 -38.82
CA LYS A 97 -38.40 9.19 -40.16
C LYS A 97 -39.24 7.91 -40.24
N LEU A 98 -38.75 6.79 -39.71
CA LEU A 98 -39.53 5.53 -39.68
C LEU A 98 -40.77 5.61 -38.77
N LYS A 99 -40.66 6.28 -37.61
CA LYS A 99 -41.79 6.50 -36.68
C LYS A 99 -42.89 7.43 -37.21
N SER A 100 -42.69 8.12 -38.34
CA SER A 100 -43.76 8.89 -38.99
C SER A 100 -44.84 8.01 -39.65
N LYS A 101 -44.63 6.69 -39.74
CA LYS A 101 -45.55 5.73 -40.37
C LYS A 101 -45.77 4.45 -39.55
N LEU A 102 -46.44 4.54 -38.40
CA LEU A 102 -47.40 3.52 -37.91
C LEU A 102 -48.17 4.03 -36.66
N PRO A 103 -49.40 3.55 -36.37
CA PRO A 103 -50.17 3.99 -35.18
C PRO A 103 -49.66 3.43 -33.84
N LEU A 104 -50.02 4.09 -32.73
CA LEU A 104 -49.74 3.60 -31.36
C LEU A 104 -50.76 2.53 -30.91
N PRO A 105 -50.30 1.47 -30.22
CA PRO A 105 -51.13 0.68 -29.32
C PRO A 105 -50.81 0.90 -27.82
N ALA A 106 -51.83 0.63 -27.01
CA ALA A 106 -51.97 0.67 -25.54
C ALA A 106 -50.73 0.57 -24.61
N ALA A 107 -50.86 1.22 -23.44
CA ALA A 107 -49.92 1.08 -22.33
C ALA A 107 -50.16 -0.20 -21.51
N GLY A 108 -49.09 -0.86 -21.08
CA GLY A 108 -49.15 -2.03 -20.19
C GLY A 108 -47.77 -2.59 -19.83
N ALA A 109 -47.22 -2.19 -18.69
CA ALA A 109 -45.93 -2.68 -18.17
C ALA A 109 -46.02 -2.94 -16.66
N PRO A 110 -45.81 -4.19 -16.17
CA PRO A 110 -45.94 -4.51 -14.75
C PRO A 110 -44.82 -3.92 -13.88
N SER A 111 -45.17 -3.42 -12.68
CA SER A 111 -44.21 -2.93 -11.69
C SER A 111 -43.57 -4.08 -10.90
N VAL A 112 -42.27 -4.33 -11.08
CA VAL A 112 -41.52 -5.32 -10.30
C VAL A 112 -41.15 -4.77 -8.91
N SER A 113 -41.41 -5.57 -7.87
CA SER A 113 -41.25 -5.22 -6.45
C SER A 113 -39.79 -5.12 -5.99
N LYS A 114 -39.50 -4.20 -5.05
CA LYS A 114 -38.18 -4.06 -4.42
C LYS A 114 -37.97 -5.05 -3.27
N GLY A 115 -37.04 -5.99 -3.44
CA GLY A 115 -36.44 -6.74 -2.33
C GLY A 115 -35.36 -5.95 -1.58
N PRO A 116 -35.06 -6.26 -0.31
CA PRO A 116 -34.06 -5.53 0.48
C PRO A 116 -32.63 -6.07 0.32
N THR A 117 -31.65 -5.26 0.75
CA THR A 117 -30.21 -5.59 0.94
C THR A 117 -29.30 -5.44 -0.29
N GLU A 118 -29.00 -4.21 -0.69
CA GLU A 118 -27.84 -3.92 -1.56
C GLU A 118 -26.50 -4.21 -0.86
N PRO A 119 -25.57 -4.96 -1.47
CA PRO A 119 -24.15 -4.81 -1.18
C PRO A 119 -23.64 -3.50 -1.84
N LEU A 120 -22.98 -2.64 -1.04
CA LEU A 120 -22.48 -1.29 -1.39
C LEU A 120 -22.30 -1.01 -2.90
N THR A 121 -23.36 -0.51 -3.54
CA THR A 121 -23.40 -0.15 -4.95
C THR A 121 -22.71 1.20 -5.19
N PRO A 122 -21.77 1.31 -6.17
CA PRO A 122 -21.24 2.60 -6.57
C PRO A 122 -22.33 3.41 -7.27
N ALA A 123 -22.48 4.68 -6.87
CA ALA A 123 -23.62 5.53 -7.19
C ALA A 123 -24.13 5.43 -8.65
N PRO A 124 -25.46 5.49 -8.86
CA PRO A 124 -26.08 5.22 -10.15
C PRO A 124 -25.62 6.19 -11.26
N LEU A 125 -25.23 5.61 -12.41
CA LEU A 125 -24.77 6.34 -13.60
C LEU A 125 -25.85 7.20 -14.25
N HIS A 126 -27.14 6.92 -14.03
CA HIS A 126 -28.25 7.69 -14.60
C HIS A 126 -28.42 9.11 -14.01
N LYS A 127 -27.50 9.57 -13.15
CA LYS A 127 -27.34 10.99 -12.76
C LYS A 127 -26.08 11.65 -13.33
N LEU A 128 -25.36 10.97 -14.21
CA LEU A 128 -24.00 11.33 -14.60
C LEU A 128 -23.84 11.75 -16.07
N THR A 129 -24.54 11.12 -17.01
CA THR A 129 -24.50 11.46 -18.45
C THR A 129 -25.83 11.94 -19.02
N SER A 130 -25.81 12.52 -20.23
CA SER A 130 -27.02 12.81 -21.01
C SER A 130 -27.27 11.86 -22.20
N MET A 131 -26.20 11.32 -22.81
CA MET A 131 -26.32 10.42 -23.96
C MET A 131 -26.63 8.97 -23.54
N ALA A 132 -27.69 8.39 -24.12
CA ALA A 132 -28.15 7.04 -23.80
C ALA A 132 -27.09 5.97 -24.08
N TRP A 133 -26.44 6.01 -25.25
CA TRP A 133 -25.45 5.01 -25.66
C TRP A 133 -24.28 4.88 -24.67
N LEU A 134 -23.89 5.97 -24.01
CA LEU A 134 -22.81 5.97 -23.02
C LEU A 134 -23.26 5.36 -21.68
N ILE A 135 -24.55 5.47 -21.34
CA ILE A 135 -25.17 4.74 -20.22
C ILE A 135 -25.16 3.24 -20.52
N ASP A 136 -25.48 2.84 -21.75
CA ASP A 136 -25.55 1.44 -22.16
C ASP A 136 -24.15 0.80 -22.18
N VAL A 137 -23.14 1.45 -22.79
CA VAL A 137 -21.72 1.02 -22.71
C VAL A 137 -21.26 0.89 -21.25
N ALA A 138 -21.57 1.86 -20.40
CA ALA A 138 -21.19 1.83 -18.98
C ALA A 138 -22.02 0.83 -18.13
N ARG A 139 -23.19 0.37 -18.62
CA ARG A 139 -23.98 -0.71 -18.03
C ARG A 139 -23.36 -2.06 -18.38
N GLU A 140 -23.05 -2.30 -19.64
CA GLU A 140 -22.38 -3.52 -20.11
C GLU A 140 -21.04 -3.74 -19.39
N PHE A 141 -20.21 -2.70 -19.24
CA PHE A 141 -18.99 -2.78 -18.45
C PHE A 141 -19.21 -3.13 -16.97
N ARG A 142 -20.36 -2.77 -16.38
CA ARG A 142 -20.70 -3.12 -14.98
C ARG A 142 -21.34 -4.50 -14.83
N GLN A 143 -21.94 -5.04 -15.88
CA GLN A 143 -22.65 -6.33 -15.86
C GLN A 143 -21.77 -7.48 -16.38
N GLY A 144 -21.00 -7.28 -17.46
CA GLY A 144 -20.18 -8.32 -18.09
C GLY A 144 -18.74 -8.45 -17.57
N VAL A 145 -18.32 -7.65 -16.58
CA VAL A 145 -16.91 -7.56 -16.15
C VAL A 145 -16.74 -7.44 -14.63
N ALA A 146 -16.08 -8.44 -14.03
CA ALA A 146 -15.81 -8.49 -12.58
C ALA A 146 -14.59 -7.63 -12.12
N THR A 147 -13.73 -7.19 -13.05
CA THR A 147 -12.49 -6.44 -12.78
C THR A 147 -12.40 -5.19 -13.64
N HIS A 148 -11.84 -4.11 -13.10
CA HIS A 148 -11.68 -2.85 -13.85
C HIS A 148 -10.64 -2.92 -14.98
N LEU A 149 -9.67 -3.83 -14.87
CA LEU A 149 -8.73 -4.17 -15.94
C LEU A 149 -9.37 -5.18 -16.90
N VAL A 150 -9.34 -4.88 -18.20
CA VAL A 150 -10.00 -5.63 -19.29
C VAL A 150 -9.07 -5.69 -20.51
N THR A 151 -9.07 -6.81 -21.23
CA THR A 151 -8.27 -6.99 -22.45
C THR A 151 -8.90 -6.30 -23.65
N ILE A 152 -8.09 -5.82 -24.61
CA ILE A 152 -8.56 -5.09 -25.81
C ILE A 152 -9.70 -5.82 -26.57
N PRO A 153 -9.63 -7.15 -26.82
CA PRO A 153 -10.74 -7.85 -27.49
C PRO A 153 -12.04 -7.85 -26.66
N LYS A 154 -11.95 -7.86 -25.33
CA LYS A 154 -13.13 -7.80 -24.46
C LYS A 154 -13.69 -6.36 -24.34
N THR A 155 -12.87 -5.31 -24.49
CA THR A 155 -13.41 -3.95 -24.70
C THR A 155 -14.05 -3.79 -26.07
N GLU A 156 -13.50 -4.39 -27.13
CA GLU A 156 -14.13 -4.42 -28.46
C GLU A 156 -15.51 -5.10 -28.42
N ILE A 157 -15.63 -6.27 -27.78
CA ILE A 157 -16.93 -6.96 -27.62
C ILE A 157 -17.95 -6.10 -26.87
N VAL A 158 -17.58 -5.49 -25.74
CA VAL A 158 -18.51 -4.68 -24.91
C VAL A 158 -18.99 -3.42 -25.63
N PHE A 159 -18.14 -2.75 -26.41
CA PHE A 159 -18.58 -1.64 -27.27
C PHE A 159 -19.46 -2.14 -28.44
N GLY A 160 -19.16 -3.31 -28.99
CA GLY A 160 -19.97 -3.93 -30.06
C GLY A 160 -21.39 -4.28 -29.62
N THR A 161 -21.56 -4.90 -28.44
CA THR A 161 -22.90 -5.19 -27.90
C THR A 161 -23.65 -3.91 -27.54
N ALA A 162 -23.03 -3.00 -26.78
CA ALA A 162 -23.68 -1.79 -26.28
C ALA A 162 -24.13 -0.81 -27.38
N LEU A 163 -23.42 -0.74 -28.51
CA LEU A 163 -23.77 0.12 -29.65
C LEU A 163 -24.59 -0.62 -30.72
N HIS A 164 -24.75 -1.94 -30.59
CA HIS A 164 -25.25 -2.84 -31.63
C HIS A 164 -24.46 -2.68 -32.95
N LEU A 165 -23.12 -2.75 -32.87
CA LEU A 165 -22.21 -2.62 -34.02
C LEU A 165 -21.39 -3.90 -34.22
N SER A 166 -21.38 -4.42 -35.46
CA SER A 166 -20.63 -5.63 -35.83
C SER A 166 -19.14 -5.33 -36.07
N LEU A 167 -18.40 -5.09 -34.98
CA LEU A 167 -16.98 -4.71 -35.02
C LEU A 167 -16.04 -5.82 -35.55
N THR A 168 -16.53 -7.05 -35.73
CA THR A 168 -15.81 -8.17 -36.35
C THR A 168 -15.93 -8.19 -37.88
N SER A 169 -16.89 -7.45 -38.48
CA SER A 169 -17.27 -7.58 -39.89
C SER A 169 -16.94 -6.34 -40.74
N ALA A 170 -15.72 -5.80 -40.62
CA ALA A 170 -15.05 -5.00 -41.66
C ALA A 170 -13.61 -4.64 -41.23
N ARG A 171 -12.62 -4.87 -42.10
CA ARG A 171 -11.28 -4.21 -41.99
C ARG A 171 -11.29 -2.77 -42.50
N THR A 172 -12.46 -2.24 -42.87
CA THR A 172 -12.64 -1.04 -43.70
C THR A 172 -13.62 0.00 -43.12
N SER A 173 -14.15 -0.19 -41.89
CA SER A 173 -14.99 0.84 -41.26
C SER A 173 -14.15 1.82 -40.43
N GLN A 174 -14.37 3.12 -40.66
CA GLN A 174 -13.71 4.22 -39.94
C GLN A 174 -13.94 4.10 -38.41
N ILE A 175 -15.14 3.67 -38.00
CA ILE A 175 -15.54 3.46 -36.60
C ILE A 175 -14.63 2.44 -35.91
N ALA A 176 -14.37 1.29 -36.54
CA ALA A 176 -13.52 0.25 -35.96
C ALA A 176 -12.06 0.70 -35.83
N SER A 177 -11.57 1.48 -36.80
CA SER A 177 -10.23 2.08 -36.74
C SER A 177 -10.11 3.09 -35.58
N CYS A 178 -11.10 3.99 -35.42
CA CYS A 178 -11.14 4.96 -34.32
C CYS A 178 -11.22 4.27 -32.94
N LEU A 179 -12.07 3.25 -32.79
CA LEU A 179 -12.18 2.46 -31.57
C LEU A 179 -10.84 1.79 -31.21
N ARG A 180 -10.21 1.10 -32.18
CA ARG A 180 -8.95 0.41 -31.96
C ARG A 180 -7.80 1.36 -31.61
N GLY A 181 -7.73 2.53 -32.26
CA GLY A 181 -6.77 3.58 -31.92
C GLY A 181 -6.94 4.10 -30.49
N VAL A 182 -8.17 4.32 -30.03
CA VAL A 182 -8.46 4.67 -28.63
C VAL A 182 -8.07 3.55 -27.67
N PHE A 183 -8.41 2.29 -27.97
CA PHE A 183 -8.08 1.16 -27.11
C PHE A 183 -6.56 0.96 -26.98
N GLN A 184 -5.81 1.09 -28.08
CA GLN A 184 -4.34 1.08 -28.07
C GLN A 184 -3.77 2.25 -27.25
N ALA A 185 -4.28 3.48 -27.43
CA ALA A 185 -3.83 4.64 -26.67
C ALA A 185 -4.11 4.51 -25.15
N PHE A 186 -5.15 3.77 -24.75
CA PHE A 186 -5.53 3.52 -23.35
C PHE A 186 -4.86 2.29 -22.71
N GLN A 187 -4.09 1.50 -23.46
CA GLN A 187 -3.34 0.37 -22.95
C GLN A 187 -2.33 0.79 -21.85
N GLN A 188 -2.24 0.04 -20.75
CA GLN A 188 -1.40 0.46 -19.60
C GLN A 188 0.09 0.09 -19.74
N GLN A 189 0.41 -1.02 -20.42
CA GLN A 189 1.78 -1.44 -20.76
C GLN A 189 1.75 -2.13 -22.13
N PRO A 190 2.77 -1.96 -23.00
CA PRO A 190 2.80 -2.57 -24.34
C PRO A 190 2.61 -4.09 -24.34
N GLU A 191 3.10 -4.76 -23.30
CA GLU A 191 3.04 -6.22 -23.14
C GLU A 191 1.71 -6.72 -22.57
N SER A 192 0.92 -5.88 -21.88
CA SER A 192 -0.17 -6.35 -21.03
C SER A 192 -1.53 -6.49 -21.73
N CYS A 193 -1.68 -5.96 -22.96
CA CYS A 193 -2.92 -5.91 -23.75
C CYS A 193 -4.19 -5.50 -22.96
N THR A 194 -4.03 -4.70 -21.90
CA THR A 194 -5.07 -4.38 -20.91
C THR A 194 -5.27 -2.89 -20.70
N ILE A 195 -6.54 -2.53 -20.50
CA ILE A 195 -7.06 -1.18 -20.29
C ILE A 195 -7.80 -1.16 -18.95
N ASP A 196 -7.70 -0.07 -18.18
CA ASP A 196 -8.66 0.21 -17.11
C ASP A 196 -9.89 0.90 -17.72
N TYR A 197 -11.01 0.20 -17.82
CA TYR A 197 -12.19 0.74 -18.50
C TYR A 197 -12.75 1.99 -17.79
N ARG A 198 -12.42 2.21 -16.50
CA ARG A 198 -12.83 3.40 -15.76
C ARG A 198 -12.05 4.63 -16.21
N GLU A 199 -10.78 4.49 -16.59
CA GLU A 199 -9.99 5.59 -17.15
C GLU A 199 -10.53 5.98 -18.54
N LEU A 200 -10.83 4.97 -19.37
CA LEU A 200 -11.46 5.14 -20.69
C LEU A 200 -12.84 5.81 -20.58
N LEU A 201 -13.74 5.28 -19.75
CA LEU A 201 -15.05 5.88 -19.51
C LEU A 201 -14.91 7.30 -18.96
N SER A 202 -13.98 7.56 -18.02
CA SER A 202 -13.75 8.93 -17.50
C SER A 202 -13.35 9.91 -18.59
N ALA A 203 -12.58 9.48 -19.60
CA ALA A 203 -12.15 10.33 -20.70
C ALA A 203 -13.29 10.63 -21.69
N ILE A 204 -14.12 9.63 -22.03
CA ILE A 204 -15.30 9.81 -22.88
C ILE A 204 -16.37 10.67 -22.18
N PHE A 205 -16.50 10.49 -20.86
CA PHE A 205 -17.43 11.22 -19.99
C PHE A 205 -17.15 12.73 -19.88
N VAL A 206 -15.91 13.15 -20.07
CA VAL A 206 -15.51 14.58 -20.14
C VAL A 206 -16.13 15.27 -21.36
N LEU A 207 -16.39 14.54 -22.44
CA LEU A 207 -17.05 15.07 -23.65
C LEU A 207 -18.58 15.12 -23.50
N ASP A 208 -19.20 14.12 -22.87
CA ASP A 208 -20.66 14.11 -22.62
C ASP A 208 -21.10 15.20 -21.61
N ARG A 209 -20.28 15.52 -20.60
CA ARG A 209 -20.61 16.49 -19.54
C ARG A 209 -20.55 17.97 -19.94
N TRP A 210 -20.67 18.27 -21.23
CA TRP A 210 -20.57 19.61 -21.81
C TRP A 210 -21.38 20.68 -21.04
N ARG A 211 -22.65 20.40 -20.64
CA ARG A 211 -23.50 21.36 -19.89
C ARG A 211 -22.99 21.72 -18.48
N GLU A 212 -22.38 20.78 -17.76
CA GLU A 212 -21.78 21.09 -16.45
C GLU A 212 -20.41 21.75 -16.61
N GLY A 213 -19.80 21.62 -17.79
CA GLY A 213 -18.66 22.42 -18.24
C GLY A 213 -19.04 23.87 -18.55
N GLU A 214 -20.09 24.10 -19.35
CA GLU A 214 -20.61 25.43 -19.71
C GLU A 214 -20.86 26.29 -18.47
N LYS A 215 -21.61 25.76 -17.48
CA LYS A 215 -21.83 26.49 -16.22
C LYS A 215 -20.55 26.74 -15.43
N LYS A 216 -19.53 25.89 -15.51
CA LYS A 216 -18.24 26.12 -14.81
C LYS A 216 -17.32 27.10 -15.54
N MET A 217 -17.36 27.14 -16.87
CA MET A 217 -16.69 28.16 -17.68
C MET A 217 -17.31 29.53 -17.40
N VAL A 218 -18.63 29.63 -17.50
CA VAL A 218 -19.36 30.87 -17.22
C VAL A 218 -19.34 31.22 -15.73
N ALA A 219 -19.20 30.26 -14.80
CA ALA A 219 -18.92 30.54 -13.38
C ALA A 219 -17.52 31.13 -13.17
N ARG A 220 -16.46 30.55 -13.77
CA ARG A 220 -15.09 31.12 -13.69
C ARG A 220 -15.08 32.56 -14.22
N TRP A 221 -15.73 32.80 -15.37
CA TRP A 221 -15.88 34.12 -15.96
C TRP A 221 -16.71 35.07 -15.06
N PHE A 222 -17.84 34.62 -14.51
CA PHE A 222 -18.61 35.37 -13.51
C PHE A 222 -17.76 35.72 -12.27
N HIS A 223 -16.89 34.81 -11.83
CA HIS A 223 -15.98 35.03 -10.69
C HIS A 223 -14.86 36.04 -10.96
N GLU A 224 -14.54 36.37 -12.22
CA GLU A 224 -13.61 37.46 -12.56
C GLU A 224 -14.22 38.85 -12.29
N PHE A 225 -15.54 38.98 -12.46
CA PHE A 225 -16.30 40.24 -12.27
C PHE A 225 -17.07 40.30 -10.93
N ALA A 226 -17.01 39.24 -10.11
CA ALA A 226 -17.81 39.10 -8.90
C ALA A 226 -17.05 39.36 -7.59
N PHE A 227 -17.76 39.92 -6.62
CA PHE A 227 -17.31 40.10 -5.24
C PHE A 227 -17.99 39.07 -4.30
N PRO A 228 -17.33 38.68 -3.18
CA PRO A 228 -17.92 37.77 -2.21
C PRO A 228 -18.94 38.48 -1.31
N LEU A 229 -20.14 37.90 -1.17
CA LEU A 229 -21.13 38.29 -0.16
C LEU A 229 -20.72 37.74 1.21
N ALA A 230 -20.60 38.62 2.21
CA ALA A 230 -20.22 38.25 3.58
C ALA A 230 -21.31 37.49 4.37
N GLU A 231 -22.54 37.40 3.83
CA GLU A 231 -23.70 36.90 4.56
C GLU A 231 -23.81 35.37 4.61
N ASN A 232 -23.74 34.84 5.83
CA ASN A 232 -24.15 33.49 6.21
C ASN A 232 -23.42 32.38 5.44
N SER A 233 -22.14 32.19 5.78
CA SER A 233 -21.38 30.97 5.49
C SER A 233 -20.65 30.45 6.72
N ALA A 234 -21.01 29.24 7.16
CA ALA A 234 -20.41 28.57 8.32
C ALA A 234 -19.23 27.64 7.92
N ALA A 235 -18.81 27.65 6.65
CA ALA A 235 -17.79 26.78 6.10
C ALA A 235 -16.82 27.56 5.21
N ILE A 236 -15.51 27.38 5.44
CA ILE A 236 -14.47 27.94 4.57
C ILE A 236 -14.46 27.12 3.27
N GLY A 237 -15.20 27.62 2.28
CA GLY A 237 -15.43 27.00 0.97
C GLY A 237 -16.64 27.59 0.25
N ASP A 238 -17.74 27.87 0.98
CA ASP A 238 -18.99 28.36 0.42
C ASP A 238 -19.12 29.89 0.55
N MET A 239 -18.30 30.66 -0.18
CA MET A 239 -18.54 32.11 -0.35
C MET A 239 -19.47 32.33 -1.55
N LYS A 240 -20.59 33.03 -1.34
CA LYS A 240 -21.58 33.32 -2.39
C LYS A 240 -21.10 34.53 -3.19
N MET A 241 -20.86 34.35 -4.48
CA MET A 241 -20.36 35.42 -5.34
C MET A 241 -21.52 36.25 -5.93
N ALA A 242 -21.28 37.54 -6.20
CA ALA A 242 -22.24 38.45 -6.80
C ALA A 242 -21.58 39.51 -7.70
N ILE A 243 -22.27 39.96 -8.76
CA ILE A 243 -21.81 41.02 -9.67
C ILE A 243 -22.69 42.27 -9.50
N ARG A 244 -22.12 43.47 -9.61
CA ARG A 244 -22.85 44.75 -9.55
C ARG A 244 -23.51 45.07 -10.89
N GLY A 245 -24.59 45.87 -10.89
CA GLY A 245 -25.33 46.16 -12.14
C GLY A 245 -24.46 46.70 -13.30
N HIS A 246 -23.55 47.63 -13.02
CA HIS A 246 -22.62 48.18 -14.02
C HIS A 246 -21.57 47.18 -14.52
N ASP A 247 -21.17 46.22 -13.68
CA ASP A 247 -20.21 45.18 -14.05
C ASP A 247 -20.88 44.02 -14.82
N LEU A 248 -22.18 43.79 -14.60
CA LEU A 248 -22.96 42.75 -15.30
C LEU A 248 -23.06 43.03 -16.81
N GLN A 249 -23.33 44.27 -17.19
CA GLN A 249 -23.36 44.70 -18.60
C GLN A 249 -21.97 44.55 -19.24
N ARG A 250 -20.91 44.99 -18.53
CA ARG A 250 -19.51 44.84 -18.98
C ARG A 250 -19.12 43.38 -19.18
N MET A 251 -19.44 42.50 -18.23
CA MET A 251 -19.20 41.06 -18.35
C MET A 251 -19.86 40.53 -19.63
N LEU A 252 -21.16 40.73 -19.80
CA LEU A 252 -21.90 40.15 -20.93
C LEU A 252 -21.44 40.69 -22.31
N PHE A 253 -21.03 41.96 -22.40
CA PHE A 253 -20.49 42.52 -23.65
C PHE A 253 -19.01 42.20 -23.90
N THR A 254 -18.22 41.85 -22.87
CA THR A 254 -16.83 41.40 -23.06
C THR A 254 -16.72 40.15 -23.96
N ALA A 255 -17.78 39.34 -24.05
CA ALA A 255 -17.85 38.21 -24.99
C ALA A 255 -18.25 38.61 -26.43
N CYS A 256 -18.90 39.76 -26.63
CA CYS A 256 -19.50 40.13 -27.92
C CYS A 256 -18.43 40.50 -28.96
N GLY A 257 -18.63 40.05 -30.19
CA GLY A 257 -17.67 40.16 -31.30
C GLY A 257 -17.77 41.47 -32.08
N ASP A 258 -19.00 41.91 -32.30
CA ASP A 258 -19.44 43.00 -33.16
C ASP A 258 -20.76 43.58 -32.60
N GLU A 259 -21.20 44.73 -33.14
CA GLU A 259 -22.48 45.37 -32.77
C GLU A 259 -23.68 44.44 -32.96
N MET A 260 -23.61 43.51 -33.92
CA MET A 260 -24.65 42.53 -34.17
C MET A 260 -24.75 41.49 -33.05
N ASP A 261 -23.65 41.06 -32.44
CA ASP A 261 -23.62 40.16 -31.28
C ASP A 261 -23.97 40.91 -29.97
N GLU A 262 -23.62 42.19 -29.85
CA GLU A 262 -24.14 43.06 -28.75
C GLU A 262 -25.66 43.23 -28.84
N ALA A 263 -26.22 43.51 -30.02
CA ALA A 263 -27.67 43.59 -30.24
C ALA A 263 -28.42 42.30 -29.90
N LYS A 264 -27.79 41.13 -30.03
CA LYS A 264 -28.34 39.83 -29.58
C LYS A 264 -28.27 39.65 -28.05
N MET A 265 -27.32 40.30 -27.39
CA MET A 265 -27.11 40.20 -25.94
C MET A 265 -27.92 41.24 -25.14
N GLN A 266 -28.12 42.43 -25.73
CA GLN A 266 -28.82 43.58 -25.14
C GLN A 266 -30.15 43.21 -24.43
N PRO A 267 -31.08 42.41 -25.00
CA PRO A 267 -32.36 42.12 -24.34
C PRO A 267 -32.19 41.41 -22.99
N PHE A 268 -31.27 40.45 -22.91
CA PHE A 268 -30.99 39.72 -21.68
C PHE A 268 -30.31 40.61 -20.63
N VAL A 269 -29.48 41.58 -21.05
CA VAL A 269 -28.90 42.58 -20.16
C VAL A 269 -29.99 43.49 -19.59
N THR A 270 -30.90 44.00 -20.43
CA THR A 270 -32.00 44.86 -20.00
C THR A 270 -32.94 44.13 -19.02
N GLU A 271 -33.30 42.88 -19.30
CA GLU A 271 -34.17 42.08 -18.42
C GLU A 271 -33.49 41.74 -17.08
N LEU A 272 -32.20 41.35 -17.09
CA LEU A 272 -31.44 41.09 -15.86
C LEU A 272 -31.30 42.35 -14.98
N LEU A 273 -31.04 43.52 -15.59
CA LEU A 273 -30.97 44.79 -14.86
C LEU A 273 -32.35 45.20 -14.32
N ALA A 274 -33.43 45.01 -15.07
CA ALA A 274 -34.79 45.23 -14.59
C ALA A 274 -35.11 44.33 -13.38
N ALA A 275 -34.74 43.04 -13.44
CA ALA A 275 -34.93 42.08 -12.35
C ALA A 275 -34.10 42.40 -11.09
N MET A 276 -32.98 43.11 -11.23
CA MET A 276 -32.21 43.67 -10.10
C MET A 276 -32.95 44.85 -9.45
N THR A 277 -33.40 45.81 -10.27
CA THR A 277 -34.13 47.00 -9.82
C THR A 277 -35.44 46.64 -9.12
N GLN A 278 -36.25 45.74 -9.70
CA GLN A 278 -37.49 45.24 -9.11
C GLN A 278 -37.30 44.56 -7.75
N ARG A 279 -36.10 44.05 -7.46
CA ARG A 279 -35.76 43.38 -6.19
C ARG A 279 -35.06 44.31 -5.18
N GLY A 280 -34.87 45.59 -5.52
CA GLY A 280 -34.19 46.57 -4.67
C GLY A 280 -32.72 46.26 -4.41
N ARG A 281 -32.02 45.57 -5.34
CA ARG A 281 -30.63 45.13 -5.15
C ARG A 281 -29.70 45.70 -6.22
N SER A 282 -28.60 46.30 -5.78
CA SER A 282 -27.51 46.78 -6.63
C SER A 282 -26.61 45.68 -7.21
N TYR A 283 -26.87 44.41 -6.86
CA TYR A 283 -26.11 43.24 -7.29
C TYR A 283 -27.01 42.06 -7.69
N ILE A 284 -26.51 41.21 -8.60
CA ILE A 284 -27.04 39.88 -8.87
C ILE A 284 -26.15 38.82 -8.22
N ALA A 285 -26.73 37.92 -7.42
CA ALA A 285 -26.01 36.80 -6.83
C ALA A 285 -25.88 35.66 -7.87
N GLU A 286 -24.79 34.90 -7.81
CA GLU A 286 -24.49 33.79 -8.73
C GLU A 286 -25.68 32.85 -8.94
N LYS A 287 -26.33 32.42 -7.84
CA LYS A 287 -27.51 31.56 -7.92
C LYS A 287 -28.65 32.18 -8.72
N THR A 288 -28.88 33.48 -8.60
CA THR A 288 -29.94 34.19 -9.32
C THR A 288 -29.65 34.30 -10.81
N LEU A 289 -28.38 34.44 -11.21
CA LEU A 289 -28.00 34.33 -12.62
C LEU A 289 -28.24 32.91 -13.14
N TRP A 290 -27.92 31.87 -12.35
CA TRP A 290 -28.19 30.49 -12.75
C TRP A 290 -29.70 30.19 -12.87
N ASP A 291 -30.50 30.58 -11.87
CA ASP A 291 -31.96 30.45 -11.86
C ASP A 291 -32.59 31.14 -13.11
N TYR A 292 -32.03 32.27 -13.56
CA TYR A 292 -32.43 32.95 -14.82
C TYR A 292 -31.90 32.24 -16.08
N SER A 293 -30.67 31.74 -16.07
CA SER A 293 -30.08 31.05 -17.23
C SER A 293 -30.80 29.72 -17.56
N ASP A 294 -31.34 29.04 -16.54
CA ASP A 294 -32.11 27.80 -16.70
C ASP A 294 -33.53 28.05 -17.23
N THR A 295 -34.06 29.27 -17.05
CA THR A 295 -35.33 29.70 -17.67
C THR A 295 -35.12 30.29 -19.07
N HIS A 296 -33.96 30.86 -19.36
CA HIS A 296 -33.62 31.48 -20.66
C HIS A 296 -32.47 30.77 -21.39
N PRO A 297 -32.70 29.57 -21.96
CA PRO A 297 -31.63 28.76 -22.58
C PRO A 297 -30.93 29.43 -23.78
N LYS A 298 -31.59 30.39 -24.46
CA LYS A 298 -30.99 31.19 -25.53
C LYS A 298 -29.81 32.06 -25.06
N LEU A 299 -29.81 32.51 -23.80
CA LEU A 299 -28.69 33.26 -23.22
C LEU A 299 -27.45 32.36 -23.12
N LEU A 300 -27.61 31.14 -22.60
CA LEU A 300 -26.52 30.16 -22.52
C LEU A 300 -26.00 29.77 -23.91
N GLU A 301 -26.87 29.63 -24.91
CA GLU A 301 -26.46 29.34 -26.28
C GLU A 301 -25.69 30.50 -26.94
N THR A 302 -26.09 31.74 -26.66
CA THR A 302 -25.42 32.94 -27.18
C THR A 302 -24.06 33.13 -26.52
N ILE A 303 -24.00 33.11 -25.19
CA ILE A 303 -22.74 33.15 -24.42
C ILE A 303 -21.80 32.02 -24.87
N LYS A 304 -22.32 30.79 -25.07
CA LYS A 304 -21.56 29.66 -25.61
C LYS A 304 -20.92 30.01 -26.96
N LYS A 305 -21.68 30.48 -27.94
CA LYS A 305 -21.14 30.81 -29.28
C LYS A 305 -20.05 31.88 -29.21
N LEU A 306 -20.21 32.87 -28.33
CA LEU A 306 -19.30 34.00 -28.16
C LEU A 306 -18.00 33.62 -27.41
N CYS A 307 -18.12 33.12 -26.18
CA CYS A 307 -16.96 32.69 -25.38
C CYS A 307 -16.18 31.58 -26.09
N TRP A 308 -16.86 30.63 -26.75
CA TRP A 308 -16.17 29.53 -27.41
C TRP A 308 -15.41 29.97 -28.66
N LYS A 309 -15.93 30.94 -29.45
CA LYS A 309 -15.19 31.57 -30.57
C LYS A 309 -13.85 32.16 -30.12
N ARG A 310 -13.83 32.86 -28.98
CA ARG A 310 -12.65 33.66 -28.51
C ARG A 310 -11.60 32.88 -27.70
N LEU A 311 -11.94 31.72 -27.11
CA LEU A 311 -10.95 30.89 -26.41
C LEU A 311 -9.94 30.25 -27.38
N THR A 312 -8.66 30.24 -27.04
CA THR A 312 -7.62 29.51 -27.79
C THR A 312 -7.78 28.00 -27.63
N ASP A 313 -7.31 27.20 -28.58
CA ASP A 313 -7.38 25.73 -28.44
C ASP A 313 -6.62 25.23 -27.21
N ASP A 314 -5.51 25.85 -26.82
CA ASP A 314 -4.80 25.52 -25.57
C ASP A 314 -5.66 25.77 -24.31
N THR A 315 -6.41 26.88 -24.24
CA THR A 315 -7.29 27.15 -23.09
C THR A 315 -8.52 26.24 -23.08
N ARG A 316 -9.04 25.86 -24.26
CA ARG A 316 -10.06 24.80 -24.39
C ARG A 316 -9.51 23.45 -23.90
N LEU A 317 -8.30 23.06 -24.33
CA LEU A 317 -7.62 21.82 -23.94
C LEU A 317 -7.37 21.74 -22.43
N ASP A 318 -6.87 22.83 -21.84
CA ASP A 318 -6.61 22.93 -20.41
C ASP A 318 -7.89 22.84 -19.57
N PHE A 319 -9.02 23.36 -20.08
CA PHE A 319 -10.33 23.17 -19.44
C PHE A 319 -10.76 21.70 -19.43
N TYR A 320 -10.66 20.97 -20.56
CA TYR A 320 -10.99 19.54 -20.59
C TYR A 320 -10.03 18.70 -19.72
N ARG A 321 -8.74 19.07 -19.67
CA ARG A 321 -7.75 18.47 -18.77
C ARG A 321 -8.17 18.63 -17.31
N ASP A 322 -8.57 19.81 -16.87
CA ASP A 322 -9.02 20.05 -15.49
C ASP A 322 -10.23 19.16 -15.14
N VAL A 323 -11.22 19.06 -16.03
CA VAL A 323 -12.42 18.21 -15.84
C VAL A 323 -12.04 16.71 -15.82
N TYR A 324 -11.14 16.27 -16.70
CA TYR A 324 -10.63 14.90 -16.73
C TYR A 324 -9.87 14.53 -15.46
N LEU A 325 -8.96 15.40 -15.01
CA LEU A 325 -8.19 15.20 -13.78
C LEU A 325 -9.13 15.13 -12.57
N HIS A 326 -10.14 16.00 -12.48
CA HIS A 326 -11.11 15.95 -11.38
C HIS A 326 -11.96 14.65 -11.41
N ALA A 327 -12.39 14.19 -12.59
CA ALA A 327 -13.09 12.92 -12.73
C ALA A 327 -12.22 11.72 -12.32
N LYS A 328 -10.96 11.68 -12.78
CA LYS A 328 -10.00 10.64 -12.43
C LYS A 328 -9.62 10.65 -10.94
N GLU A 329 -9.42 11.83 -10.37
CA GLU A 329 -9.11 12.03 -8.96
C GLU A 329 -10.27 11.54 -8.07
N ARG A 330 -11.53 11.67 -8.50
CA ARG A 330 -12.69 11.09 -7.80
C ARG A 330 -12.62 9.56 -7.71
N PHE A 331 -12.18 8.87 -8.76
CA PHE A 331 -11.97 7.41 -8.74
C PHE A 331 -10.75 7.01 -7.90
N ILE A 332 -9.66 7.79 -7.93
CA ILE A 332 -8.49 7.57 -7.07
C ILE A 332 -8.86 7.77 -5.60
N LYS A 333 -9.65 8.79 -5.27
CA LYS A 333 -10.18 9.04 -3.91
C LYS A 333 -11.10 7.91 -3.45
N GLU A 334 -11.93 7.36 -4.31
CA GLU A 334 -12.80 6.21 -3.93
C GLU A 334 -12.00 4.90 -3.79
N ASP A 335 -10.99 4.63 -4.63
CA ASP A 335 -10.11 3.46 -4.44
C ASP A 335 -9.23 3.61 -3.19
N ALA A 336 -8.67 4.80 -2.93
CA ALA A 336 -8.00 5.12 -1.68
C ALA A 336 -8.93 4.96 -0.48
N ARG A 337 -10.19 5.40 -0.58
CA ARG A 337 -11.22 5.19 0.44
C ARG A 337 -11.54 3.71 0.63
N VAL A 338 -11.67 2.89 -0.42
CA VAL A 338 -11.88 1.44 -0.30
C VAL A 338 -10.67 0.75 0.35
N ARG A 339 -9.44 1.14 -0.02
CA ARG A 339 -8.21 0.69 0.65
C ARG A 339 -8.20 1.10 2.12
N ILE A 340 -8.60 2.32 2.46
CA ILE A 340 -8.71 2.84 3.83
C ILE A 340 -9.83 2.12 4.59
N GLU A 341 -11.00 1.87 4.01
CA GLU A 341 -12.10 1.12 4.65
C GLU A 341 -11.72 -0.35 4.88
N LYS A 342 -10.91 -0.95 4.00
CA LYS A 342 -10.33 -2.30 4.15
C LYS A 342 -9.19 -2.34 5.17
N ALA A 343 -8.32 -1.33 5.22
CA ALA A 343 -7.31 -1.18 6.27
C ALA A 343 -7.97 -0.94 7.64
N LEU A 344 -9.04 -0.13 7.68
CA LEU A 344 -9.88 0.11 8.84
C LEU A 344 -10.66 -1.15 9.24
N SER A 345 -11.12 -2.01 8.33
CA SER A 345 -11.74 -3.29 8.71
C SER A 345 -10.73 -4.21 9.37
N ILE A 346 -9.51 -4.31 8.83
CA ILE A 346 -8.39 -5.03 9.44
C ILE A 346 -8.05 -4.47 10.83
N TRP A 347 -7.92 -3.14 10.98
CA TRP A 347 -7.73 -2.48 12.29
C TRP A 347 -8.89 -2.76 13.26
N ARG A 348 -10.14 -2.62 12.81
CA ARG A 348 -11.37 -2.87 13.60
C ARG A 348 -11.49 -4.31 14.10
N THR A 349 -10.68 -5.24 13.59
CA THR A 349 -10.62 -6.66 14.02
C THR A 349 -9.40 -7.01 14.88
N ARG A 350 -8.41 -6.10 15.08
CA ARG A 350 -7.08 -6.49 15.64
C ARG A 350 -6.50 -5.66 16.80
N GLU A 351 -7.11 -4.56 17.26
CA GLU A 351 -6.57 -3.78 18.40
C GLU A 351 -7.47 -3.74 19.68
N PRO A 352 -6.88 -3.75 20.91
CA PRO A 352 -7.64 -3.69 22.16
C PRO A 352 -8.13 -2.27 22.55
N ARG A 353 -9.37 -2.20 23.08
CA ARG A 353 -10.08 -0.95 23.45
C ARG A 353 -9.29 0.01 24.35
N HIS A 354 -8.43 -0.49 25.25
CA HIS A 354 -7.71 0.33 26.24
C HIS A 354 -6.67 1.30 25.62
N ARG A 355 -6.09 0.98 24.46
CA ARG A 355 -5.09 1.85 23.80
C ARG A 355 -5.74 3.15 23.30
N PHE A 356 -6.89 3.02 22.65
CA PHE A 356 -7.68 4.13 22.10
C PHE A 356 -8.17 5.10 23.18
N ALA A 357 -8.68 4.57 24.30
CA ALA A 357 -9.12 5.39 25.44
C ALA A 357 -7.98 6.23 26.05
N ARG A 358 -6.76 5.67 26.11
CA ARG A 358 -5.58 6.37 26.66
C ARG A 358 -5.12 7.52 25.77
N GLN A 359 -5.05 7.30 24.45
CA GLN A 359 -4.72 8.35 23.48
C GLN A 359 -5.77 9.48 23.47
N ASN A 360 -7.06 9.16 23.52
CA ASN A 360 -8.11 10.18 23.56
C ASN A 360 -8.08 11.03 24.84
N ARG A 361 -7.74 10.43 26.00
CA ARG A 361 -7.54 11.17 27.24
C ARG A 361 -6.35 12.13 27.14
N GLN A 362 -5.21 11.64 26.63
CA GLN A 362 -4.01 12.46 26.42
C GLN A 362 -4.26 13.62 25.44
N ARG A 363 -4.94 13.36 24.31
CA ARG A 363 -5.23 14.39 23.30
C ARG A 363 -6.17 15.48 23.83
N LYS A 364 -7.17 15.13 24.65
CA LYS A 364 -7.98 16.12 25.39
C LYS A 364 -7.12 16.99 26.32
N GLN A 365 -6.18 16.39 27.05
CA GLN A 365 -5.30 17.13 27.98
C GLN A 365 -4.35 18.09 27.25
N GLU A 366 -3.73 17.65 26.15
CA GLU A 366 -2.90 18.52 25.30
C GLU A 366 -3.70 19.72 24.75
N MET A 367 -4.95 19.49 24.33
CA MET A 367 -5.78 20.54 23.74
C MET A 367 -6.34 21.52 24.79
N HIS A 368 -6.68 21.06 26.00
CA HIS A 368 -7.00 21.98 27.11
C HIS A 368 -5.81 22.89 27.46
N ALA A 369 -4.58 22.37 27.48
CA ALA A 369 -3.38 23.18 27.72
C ALA A 369 -3.15 24.24 26.63
N MET A 370 -3.45 23.92 25.37
CA MET A 370 -3.40 24.87 24.25
C MET A 370 -4.44 26.01 24.39
N VAL A 371 -5.67 25.70 24.80
CA VAL A 371 -6.71 26.72 25.04
C VAL A 371 -6.30 27.64 26.19
N LEU A 372 -5.89 27.09 27.35
CA LEU A 372 -5.42 27.88 28.50
C LEU A 372 -4.23 28.79 28.15
N THR A 373 -3.37 28.35 27.22
CA THR A 373 -2.24 29.15 26.73
C THR A 373 -2.73 30.29 25.82
N ALA A 374 -3.67 30.02 24.90
CA ALA A 374 -4.26 31.04 24.02
C ALA A 374 -5.05 32.11 24.81
N GLU A 375 -5.79 31.69 25.84
CA GLU A 375 -6.48 32.59 26.80
C GLU A 375 -5.48 33.48 27.55
N LYS A 376 -4.40 32.90 28.08
CA LYS A 376 -3.35 33.63 28.81
C LYS A 376 -2.64 34.69 27.94
N HIS A 377 -2.52 34.46 26.63
CA HIS A 377 -1.99 35.43 25.66
C HIS A 377 -3.07 36.39 25.10
N ARG A 378 -4.33 36.32 25.55
CA ARG A 378 -5.48 37.16 25.13
C ARG A 378 -5.66 37.29 23.60
N ASN A 379 -5.16 36.32 22.82
CA ASN A 379 -5.08 36.44 21.36
C ASN A 379 -6.18 35.63 20.68
N SER A 380 -7.15 36.35 20.10
CA SER A 380 -8.31 35.78 19.40
C SER A 380 -7.95 34.90 18.19
N SER A 381 -6.80 35.15 17.54
CA SER A 381 -6.34 34.31 16.43
C SER A 381 -5.83 32.94 16.91
N LEU A 382 -5.11 32.88 18.04
CA LEU A 382 -4.65 31.64 18.66
C LEU A 382 -5.83 30.82 19.22
N LEU A 383 -6.86 31.48 19.75
CA LEU A 383 -8.12 30.82 20.11
C LEU A 383 -8.81 30.20 18.87
N ARG A 384 -8.99 30.97 17.78
CA ARG A 384 -9.55 30.43 16.52
C ARG A 384 -8.73 29.26 15.96
N PHE A 385 -7.40 29.34 16.06
CA PHE A 385 -6.50 28.27 15.60
C PHE A 385 -6.59 26.99 16.46
N THR A 386 -6.83 27.09 17.77
CA THR A 386 -6.96 25.94 18.67
C THR A 386 -8.36 25.28 18.64
N PHE A 387 -9.42 26.06 18.36
CA PHE A 387 -10.78 25.51 18.18
C PHE A 387 -10.98 24.72 16.88
N ARG A 388 -10.25 25.02 15.79
CA ARG A 388 -10.40 24.32 14.49
C ARG A 388 -10.00 22.83 14.56
N PRO A 389 -8.92 22.41 15.25
CA PRO A 389 -8.68 21.01 15.60
C PRO A 389 -9.70 20.42 16.58
N TRP A 390 -10.22 21.21 17.53
CA TRP A 390 -11.17 20.73 18.55
C TRP A 390 -12.48 20.25 17.94
N THR A 391 -13.05 21.03 17.02
CA THR A 391 -14.28 20.66 16.30
C THR A 391 -14.09 19.39 15.44
N LEU A 392 -12.95 19.24 14.77
CA LEU A 392 -12.60 18.02 14.01
C LEU A 392 -12.43 16.79 14.91
N PHE A 393 -11.78 16.93 16.07
CA PHE A 393 -11.65 15.86 17.06
C PHE A 393 -13.02 15.46 17.64
N TRP A 394 -13.87 16.43 17.97
CA TRP A 394 -15.22 16.17 18.47
C TRP A 394 -16.10 15.49 17.41
N ARG A 395 -16.06 15.95 16.16
CA ARG A 395 -16.87 15.38 15.06
C ARG A 395 -16.42 13.97 14.69
N SER A 396 -15.12 13.69 14.67
CA SER A 396 -14.62 12.32 14.47
C SER A 396 -14.99 11.40 15.65
N MET A 397 -14.96 11.88 16.89
CA MET A 397 -15.47 11.11 18.04
C MET A 397 -16.98 10.84 17.97
N GLN A 398 -17.80 11.82 17.53
CA GLN A 398 -19.24 11.60 17.28
C GLN A 398 -19.47 10.51 16.24
N LEU A 399 -18.75 10.54 15.11
CA LEU A 399 -18.87 9.53 14.05
C LEU A 399 -18.42 8.14 14.53
N ILE A 400 -17.39 8.06 15.37
CA ILE A 400 -16.93 6.81 15.98
C ILE A 400 -17.96 6.25 16.98
N HIS A 401 -18.59 7.10 17.80
CA HIS A 401 -19.69 6.69 18.68
C HIS A 401 -20.91 6.22 17.89
N ALA A 402 -21.34 6.93 16.84
CA ALA A 402 -22.43 6.50 15.97
C ALA A 402 -22.13 5.16 15.26
N ALA A 403 -20.89 4.95 14.81
CA ALA A 403 -20.44 3.69 14.23
C ALA A 403 -20.32 2.54 15.25
N ALA A 404 -20.05 2.85 16.52
CA ALA A 404 -20.10 1.88 17.62
C ALA A 404 -21.54 1.52 17.99
N TRP A 405 -22.45 2.49 18.05
CA TRP A 405 -23.88 2.28 18.27
C TRP A 405 -24.49 1.39 17.19
N LYS A 406 -24.32 1.75 15.91
CA LYS A 406 -24.73 0.93 14.74
C LYS A 406 -24.00 -0.42 14.62
N ARG A 407 -23.00 -0.70 15.47
CA ARG A 407 -22.39 -2.04 15.62
C ARG A 407 -23.04 -2.80 16.78
N SER A 408 -23.34 -2.13 17.90
CA SER A 408 -24.08 -2.71 19.03
C SER A 408 -25.47 -3.16 18.60
N GLU A 409 -26.19 -2.30 17.89
CA GLU A 409 -27.49 -2.54 17.27
C GLU A 409 -27.47 -3.75 16.33
N ARG A 410 -26.55 -3.79 15.36
CA ARG A 410 -26.37 -4.95 14.47
C ARG A 410 -25.94 -6.21 15.20
N HIS A 411 -25.13 -6.10 16.25
CA HIS A 411 -24.75 -7.25 17.08
C HIS A 411 -25.96 -7.80 17.84
N ASP A 412 -26.83 -6.94 18.39
CA ASP A 412 -27.99 -7.37 19.14
C ASP A 412 -29.08 -7.95 18.22
N VAL A 413 -29.31 -7.36 17.04
CA VAL A 413 -30.15 -7.97 15.98
C VAL A 413 -29.60 -9.35 15.59
N HIS A 414 -28.30 -9.47 15.31
CA HIS A 414 -27.68 -10.77 15.02
C HIS A 414 -27.75 -11.75 16.20
N ARG A 415 -27.67 -11.27 17.45
CA ARG A 415 -27.78 -12.09 18.67
C ARG A 415 -29.20 -12.61 18.86
N ARG A 416 -30.22 -11.77 18.61
CA ARG A 416 -31.65 -12.15 18.60
C ARG A 416 -31.90 -13.18 17.51
N GLN A 417 -31.54 -12.88 16.26
CA GLN A 417 -31.64 -13.80 15.12
C GLN A 417 -30.90 -15.11 15.37
N LYS A 418 -29.67 -15.08 15.91
CA LYS A 418 -28.92 -16.30 16.23
C LYS A 418 -29.59 -17.12 17.34
N ARG A 419 -30.25 -16.49 18.32
CA ARG A 419 -31.09 -17.19 19.31
C ARG A 419 -32.30 -17.85 18.64
N SER A 420 -32.99 -17.15 17.74
CA SER A 420 -34.11 -17.69 16.96
C SER A 420 -33.67 -18.88 16.10
N TRP A 421 -32.57 -18.74 15.34
CA TRP A 421 -32.00 -19.81 14.51
C TRP A 421 -31.46 -20.98 15.32
N SER A 422 -30.83 -20.76 16.49
CA SER A 422 -30.46 -21.88 17.36
C SER A 422 -31.69 -22.57 17.94
N SER A 423 -32.74 -21.83 18.30
CA SER A 423 -34.00 -22.42 18.78
C SER A 423 -34.69 -23.24 17.68
N TRP A 424 -34.68 -22.76 16.43
CA TRP A 424 -35.18 -23.50 15.26
C TRP A 424 -34.31 -24.71 14.92
N SER A 425 -32.99 -24.62 15.03
CA SER A 425 -32.08 -25.75 14.81
C SER A 425 -32.25 -26.83 15.89
N THR A 426 -32.40 -26.44 17.16
CA THR A 426 -32.68 -27.37 18.25
C THR A 426 -34.08 -27.98 18.10
N PHE A 427 -35.08 -27.19 17.71
CA PHE A 427 -36.41 -27.70 17.40
C PHE A 427 -36.40 -28.67 16.21
N HIS A 428 -35.63 -28.39 15.15
CA HIS A 428 -35.48 -29.27 14.00
C HIS A 428 -34.84 -30.61 14.39
N GLU A 429 -33.73 -30.61 15.13
CA GLU A 429 -33.12 -31.85 15.57
C GLU A 429 -33.98 -32.58 16.62
N GLN A 430 -34.71 -31.87 17.50
CA GLN A 430 -35.70 -32.49 18.38
C GLN A 430 -36.89 -33.09 17.61
N ALA A 431 -37.34 -32.45 16.52
CA ALA A 431 -38.40 -32.95 15.65
C ALA A 431 -37.93 -34.16 14.82
N LYS A 432 -36.67 -34.17 14.39
CA LYS A 432 -36.01 -35.28 13.69
C LYS A 432 -35.75 -36.47 14.63
N VAL A 433 -35.32 -36.23 15.87
CA VAL A 433 -35.23 -37.24 16.93
C VAL A 433 -36.62 -37.77 17.29
N ARG A 434 -37.65 -36.90 17.40
CA ARG A 434 -39.04 -37.34 17.57
C ARG A 434 -39.54 -38.17 16.38
N ARG A 435 -39.27 -37.77 15.14
CA ARG A 435 -39.66 -38.55 13.95
C ARG A 435 -38.96 -39.91 13.94
N ALA A 436 -37.65 -39.96 14.17
CA ALA A 436 -36.90 -41.21 14.28
C ALA A 436 -37.35 -42.08 15.48
N TYR A 437 -37.80 -41.46 16.58
CA TYR A 437 -38.40 -42.17 17.71
C TYR A 437 -39.79 -42.72 17.36
N CYS A 438 -40.64 -41.94 16.68
CA CYS A 438 -41.95 -42.38 16.18
C CYS A 438 -41.83 -43.45 15.10
N GLU A 439 -40.82 -43.38 14.23
CA GLU A 439 -40.48 -44.43 13.27
C GLU A 439 -40.01 -45.69 14.01
N LYS A 440 -39.11 -45.56 15.00
CA LYS A 440 -38.70 -46.70 15.85
C LYS A 440 -39.88 -47.31 16.62
N THR A 441 -40.75 -46.53 17.24
CA THR A 441 -41.92 -47.07 17.96
C THR A 441 -42.98 -47.60 17.00
N ALA A 442 -43.14 -47.05 15.79
CA ALA A 442 -43.99 -47.62 14.75
C ALA A 442 -43.42 -48.96 14.24
N THR A 443 -42.11 -49.07 13.96
CA THR A 443 -41.49 -50.35 13.58
C THR A 443 -41.53 -51.36 14.72
N ALA A 444 -41.34 -50.95 15.97
CA ALA A 444 -41.47 -51.82 17.13
C ALA A 444 -42.93 -52.24 17.37
N PHE A 445 -43.91 -51.36 17.12
CA PHE A 445 -45.34 -51.69 17.16
C PHE A 445 -45.73 -52.65 16.04
N ILE A 446 -45.25 -52.43 14.81
CA ILE A 446 -45.46 -53.33 13.67
C ILE A 446 -44.78 -54.68 13.93
N ALA A 447 -43.55 -54.70 14.44
CA ALA A 447 -42.85 -55.92 14.83
C ALA A 447 -43.58 -56.64 15.98
N CYS A 448 -44.09 -55.93 16.99
CA CYS A 448 -44.89 -56.50 18.07
C CYS A 448 -46.28 -56.98 17.59
N ARG A 449 -46.89 -56.31 16.60
CA ARG A 449 -48.14 -56.73 15.94
C ARG A 449 -47.92 -58.00 15.12
N HIS A 450 -46.85 -58.05 14.32
CA HIS A 450 -46.39 -59.26 13.62
C HIS A 450 -46.08 -60.37 14.62
N GLN A 451 -45.36 -60.07 15.70
CA GLN A 451 -45.03 -61.07 16.74
C GLN A 451 -46.27 -61.52 17.51
N LYS A 452 -47.32 -60.69 17.66
CA LYS A 452 -48.62 -61.10 18.20
C LYS A 452 -49.44 -61.93 17.23
N ILE A 453 -49.37 -61.67 15.92
CA ILE A 453 -50.01 -62.51 14.88
C ILE A 453 -49.29 -63.85 14.76
N LEU A 454 -47.95 -63.84 14.74
CA LEU A 454 -47.10 -65.04 14.82
C LEU A 454 -47.35 -65.79 16.13
N ARG A 455 -47.40 -65.12 17.28
CA ARG A 455 -47.77 -65.77 18.56
C ARG A 455 -49.17 -66.33 18.51
N SER A 456 -50.18 -65.63 17.99
CA SER A 456 -51.53 -66.20 17.83
C SER A 456 -51.52 -67.46 16.95
N SER A 457 -50.77 -67.45 15.85
CA SER A 457 -50.62 -68.59 14.94
C SER A 457 -49.88 -69.76 15.62
N ILE A 458 -48.81 -69.43 16.34
CA ILE A 458 -47.99 -70.36 17.12
C ILE A 458 -48.74 -70.85 18.35
N ASP A 459 -49.65 -70.10 18.95
CA ASP A 459 -50.47 -70.48 20.10
C ASP A 459 -51.69 -71.31 19.66
N THR A 460 -52.21 -71.13 18.44
CA THR A 460 -53.13 -72.09 17.82
C THR A 460 -52.40 -73.42 17.55
N TRP A 461 -51.22 -73.37 16.93
CA TRP A 461 -50.38 -74.56 16.71
C TRP A 461 -49.91 -75.21 18.02
N LEU A 462 -49.54 -74.40 19.02
CA LEU A 462 -49.20 -74.87 20.35
C LEU A 462 -50.43 -75.36 21.10
N PHE A 463 -51.65 -74.87 20.89
CA PHE A 463 -52.84 -75.47 21.52
C PHE A 463 -52.98 -76.94 21.07
N HIS A 464 -52.82 -77.22 19.78
CA HIS A 464 -52.75 -78.59 19.26
C HIS A 464 -51.53 -79.38 19.80
N LYS A 465 -50.36 -78.74 19.96
CA LYS A 465 -49.10 -79.38 20.39
C LYS A 465 -48.87 -79.45 21.91
N ARG A 466 -49.61 -78.68 22.70
CA ARG A 466 -49.59 -78.59 24.18
C ARG A 466 -50.52 -79.64 24.76
N ARG A 467 -51.68 -79.86 24.11
CA ARG A 467 -52.48 -81.10 24.26
C ARG A 467 -51.68 -82.40 23.97
N GLN A 468 -50.56 -82.33 23.24
CA GLN A 468 -49.59 -83.42 23.05
C GLN A 468 -48.40 -83.42 24.03
N LYS A 469 -48.23 -82.38 24.86
CA LYS A 469 -47.03 -82.15 25.70
C LYS A 469 -47.29 -81.85 27.17
N ASP A 470 -48.54 -81.60 27.58
CA ASP A 470 -48.90 -81.41 28.98
C ASP A 470 -48.66 -82.69 29.83
N VAL A 471 -48.51 -83.83 29.16
CA VAL A 471 -48.05 -85.12 29.72
C VAL A 471 -46.56 -85.11 30.12
N ALA A 472 -45.74 -84.17 29.61
CA ALA A 472 -44.27 -84.28 29.58
C ALA A 472 -43.49 -83.06 30.10
N ALA A 473 -44.13 -82.17 30.89
CA ALA A 473 -43.58 -80.84 31.20
C ALA A 473 -43.46 -80.48 32.71
N ALA A 474 -43.42 -81.47 33.60
CA ALA A 474 -43.23 -81.22 35.04
C ALA A 474 -41.80 -80.76 35.42
N ASP A 475 -40.79 -81.17 34.65
CA ASP A 475 -39.37 -81.19 35.06
C ASP A 475 -38.59 -79.88 34.84
N ILE A 476 -39.12 -78.91 34.10
CA ILE A 476 -38.28 -77.83 33.54
C ILE A 476 -37.83 -76.78 34.58
N ARG A 477 -38.57 -76.66 35.70
CA ARG A 477 -38.42 -75.57 36.70
C ARG A 477 -37.04 -75.45 37.37
N GLY A 478 -36.23 -76.51 37.39
CA GLY A 478 -34.91 -76.48 38.05
C GLY A 478 -33.83 -75.66 37.31
N ARG A 479 -33.98 -75.42 36.00
CA ARG A 479 -32.89 -74.85 35.16
C ARG A 479 -32.78 -73.31 35.16
N GLN A 480 -33.76 -72.61 35.72
CA GLN A 480 -33.87 -71.16 35.51
C GLN A 480 -32.97 -70.36 36.47
N LEU A 481 -32.83 -70.81 37.72
CA LEU A 481 -32.05 -70.14 38.78
C LEU A 481 -30.54 -70.07 38.51
N GLN A 482 -30.05 -70.83 37.53
CA GLN A 482 -28.63 -70.93 37.20
C GLN A 482 -28.17 -69.89 36.16
N GLN A 483 -29.09 -69.23 35.44
CA GLN A 483 -28.75 -68.21 34.44
C GLN A 483 -28.59 -66.81 35.04
N ASP A 484 -29.37 -66.49 36.08
CA ASP A 484 -29.39 -65.13 36.68
C ASP A 484 -28.07 -64.80 37.40
N LEU A 485 -27.42 -65.79 38.03
CA LEU A 485 -26.11 -65.63 38.67
C LEU A 485 -25.00 -65.31 37.67
N TRP A 486 -25.00 -66.01 36.52
CA TRP A 486 -23.98 -65.84 35.47
C TRP A 486 -24.03 -64.44 34.83
N LEU A 487 -25.23 -63.87 34.69
CA LEU A 487 -25.42 -62.52 34.17
C LEU A 487 -24.82 -61.45 35.09
N GLN A 488 -24.80 -61.69 36.40
CA GLN A 488 -24.31 -60.75 37.40
C GLN A 488 -22.76 -60.68 37.39
N GLU A 489 -22.07 -61.82 37.30
CA GLU A 489 -20.61 -61.88 37.16
C GLU A 489 -20.11 -61.14 35.90
N GLN A 490 -20.86 -61.21 34.79
CA GLN A 490 -20.49 -60.52 33.54
C GLN A 490 -20.51 -58.98 33.71
N ILE A 491 -21.48 -58.43 34.44
CA ILE A 491 -21.61 -56.97 34.65
C ILE A 491 -20.47 -56.43 35.52
N GLU A 492 -20.01 -57.20 36.50
CA GLU A 492 -18.87 -56.85 37.35
C GLU A 492 -17.54 -56.89 36.55
N ALA A 493 -17.38 -57.85 35.63
CA ALA A 493 -16.23 -57.89 34.72
C ALA A 493 -16.19 -56.70 33.74
N GLU A 494 -17.33 -56.35 33.10
CA GLU A 494 -17.42 -55.24 32.16
C GLU A 494 -17.15 -53.88 32.83
N SER A 495 -17.64 -53.68 34.05
CA SER A 495 -17.40 -52.45 34.82
C SER A 495 -15.95 -52.32 35.31
N ALA A 496 -15.30 -53.42 35.70
CA ALA A 496 -13.87 -53.44 35.99
C ALA A 496 -13.01 -53.09 34.76
N GLN A 497 -13.40 -53.52 33.55
CA GLN A 497 -12.69 -53.15 32.32
C GLN A 497 -12.79 -51.65 32.01
N MET A 498 -13.97 -51.05 32.15
CA MET A 498 -14.15 -49.60 31.91
C MET A 498 -13.23 -48.73 32.77
N GLU A 499 -13.03 -49.09 34.05
CA GLU A 499 -12.09 -48.36 34.91
C GLU A 499 -10.64 -48.38 34.38
N ILE A 500 -10.21 -49.46 33.73
CA ILE A 500 -8.86 -49.59 33.17
C ILE A 500 -8.72 -48.67 31.94
N GLU A 501 -9.74 -48.62 31.08
CA GLU A 501 -9.77 -47.77 29.90
C GLU A 501 -9.80 -46.27 30.26
N ASP A 502 -10.50 -45.88 31.33
CA ASP A 502 -10.49 -44.51 31.86
C ASP A 502 -9.11 -44.13 32.45
N LYS A 503 -8.48 -45.04 33.21
CA LYS A 503 -7.12 -44.84 33.77
C LYS A 503 -6.09 -44.66 32.66
N LEU A 504 -6.19 -45.46 31.58
CA LEU A 504 -5.35 -45.32 30.38
C LEU A 504 -5.62 -43.98 29.65
N SER A 505 -6.88 -43.60 29.48
CA SER A 505 -7.29 -42.35 28.82
C SER A 505 -6.78 -41.12 29.58
N ALA A 506 -6.86 -41.13 30.92
CA ALA A 506 -6.30 -40.09 31.77
C ALA A 506 -4.76 -39.99 31.64
N ALA A 507 -4.06 -41.12 31.56
CA ALA A 507 -2.61 -41.16 31.35
C ALA A 507 -2.20 -40.62 29.96
N VAL A 508 -2.93 -40.95 28.90
CA VAL A 508 -2.73 -40.38 27.55
C VAL A 508 -2.96 -38.87 27.58
N ALA A 509 -4.02 -38.39 28.22
CA ALA A 509 -4.31 -36.97 28.37
C ALA A 509 -3.24 -36.22 29.21
N ALA A 510 -2.63 -36.87 30.19
CA ALA A 510 -1.48 -36.33 30.93
C ALA A 510 -0.22 -36.24 30.06
N LYS A 511 0.10 -37.30 29.30
CA LYS A 511 1.23 -37.37 28.37
C LYS A 511 1.13 -36.32 27.25
N ALA A 512 -0.09 -36.11 26.72
CA ALA A 512 -0.38 -35.06 25.75
C ALA A 512 -0.16 -33.65 26.33
N ARG A 513 -0.67 -33.37 27.53
CA ARG A 513 -0.44 -32.09 28.24
C ARG A 513 1.05 -31.82 28.48
N ALA A 514 1.81 -32.83 28.90
CA ALA A 514 3.26 -32.72 29.12
C ALA A 514 4.04 -32.47 27.81
N SER A 515 3.62 -33.09 26.70
CA SER A 515 4.19 -32.85 25.36
C SER A 515 3.92 -31.41 24.88
N ALA A 516 2.68 -30.94 25.00
CA ALA A 516 2.30 -29.58 24.67
C ALA A 516 3.08 -28.54 25.50
N GLU A 517 3.28 -28.78 26.79
CA GLU A 517 4.07 -27.92 27.67
C GLU A 517 5.56 -27.88 27.29
N LYS A 518 6.18 -29.02 26.94
CA LYS A 518 7.54 -29.05 26.37
C LYS A 518 7.61 -28.26 25.05
N GLY A 519 6.56 -28.32 24.22
CA GLY A 519 6.41 -27.50 23.01
C GLY A 519 6.34 -25.99 23.30
N ARG A 520 5.56 -25.58 24.31
CA ARG A 520 5.48 -24.18 24.76
C ARG A 520 6.83 -23.67 25.24
N ARG A 521 7.54 -24.43 26.08
CA ARG A 521 8.87 -24.06 26.60
C ARG A 521 9.89 -23.88 25.48
N ARG A 522 9.98 -24.82 24.55
CA ARG A 522 10.85 -24.71 23.34
C ARG A 522 10.53 -23.46 22.53
N SER A 523 9.24 -23.18 22.31
CA SER A 523 8.78 -21.99 21.57
C SER A 523 9.13 -20.67 22.27
N PHE A 524 9.06 -20.65 23.61
CA PHE A 524 9.43 -19.48 24.43
C PHE A 524 10.94 -19.22 24.42
N ILE A 525 11.76 -20.27 24.53
CA ILE A 525 13.23 -20.18 24.41
C ILE A 525 13.60 -19.64 23.02
N GLU A 526 13.09 -20.25 21.94
CA GLU A 526 13.41 -19.80 20.58
C GLU A 526 12.93 -18.35 20.31
N ALA A 527 11.78 -17.95 20.86
CA ALA A 527 11.32 -16.56 20.80
C ALA A 527 12.26 -15.59 21.54
N THR A 528 12.80 -16.02 22.69
CA THR A 528 13.75 -15.25 23.49
C THR A 528 15.09 -15.12 22.76
N ASP A 529 15.65 -16.22 22.26
CA ASP A 529 16.90 -16.23 21.46
C ASP A 529 16.80 -15.32 20.23
N ARG A 530 15.67 -15.37 19.51
CA ARG A 530 15.37 -14.45 18.40
C ARG A 530 15.37 -12.99 18.85
N VAL A 531 14.89 -12.66 20.05
CA VAL A 531 14.95 -11.29 20.60
C VAL A 531 16.39 -10.90 20.95
N HIS A 532 17.17 -11.76 21.59
CA HIS A 532 18.57 -11.50 21.91
C HIS A 532 19.44 -11.33 20.64
N ALA A 533 19.28 -12.19 19.65
CA ALA A 533 19.96 -12.09 18.35
C ALA A 533 19.60 -10.79 17.61
N ASN A 534 18.32 -10.39 17.60
CA ASN A 534 17.88 -9.13 16.99
C ASN A 534 18.43 -7.91 17.75
N ARG A 535 18.48 -7.94 19.10
CA ARG A 535 19.12 -6.88 19.91
C ARG A 535 20.61 -6.75 19.60
N LYS A 536 21.35 -7.87 19.55
CA LYS A 536 22.77 -7.89 19.18
C LYS A 536 23.01 -7.30 17.79
N LEU A 537 22.17 -7.68 16.80
CA LEU A 537 22.27 -7.17 15.44
C LEU A 537 21.97 -5.66 15.33
N GLN A 538 21.01 -5.15 16.11
CA GLN A 538 20.72 -3.71 16.14
C GLN A 538 21.83 -2.93 16.84
N LYS A 539 22.37 -3.40 17.99
CA LYS A 539 23.52 -2.75 18.63
C LYS A 539 24.71 -2.64 17.67
N GLN A 540 25.06 -3.74 17.00
CA GLN A 540 26.08 -3.78 15.95
C GLN A 540 25.76 -2.90 14.73
N LYS A 541 24.50 -2.51 14.50
CA LYS A 541 24.12 -1.57 13.44
C LYS A 541 24.27 -0.13 13.93
N GLU A 542 23.84 0.17 15.15
CA GLU A 542 23.92 1.48 15.79
C GLU A 542 25.40 1.87 16.03
N GLU A 543 26.23 0.96 16.54
CA GLU A 543 27.69 1.12 16.68
C GLU A 543 28.35 1.48 15.33
N ARG A 544 28.00 0.79 14.24
CA ARG A 544 28.53 1.08 12.89
C ARG A 544 27.97 2.37 12.27
N ILE A 545 26.84 2.88 12.74
CA ILE A 545 26.31 4.20 12.32
C ILE A 545 27.04 5.29 13.10
N GLN A 546 27.19 5.13 14.42
CA GLN A 546 27.91 6.07 15.29
C GLN A 546 29.38 6.20 14.88
N TYR A 547 30.09 5.09 14.61
CA TYR A 547 31.46 5.12 14.12
C TYR A 547 31.60 5.92 12.82
N LYS A 548 30.69 5.74 11.86
CA LYS A 548 30.68 6.52 10.61
C LYS A 548 30.37 7.99 10.85
N ALA A 549 29.34 8.31 11.62
CA ALA A 549 28.95 9.68 11.94
C ALA A 549 29.98 10.42 12.83
N ASN A 550 30.83 9.70 13.56
CA ASN A 550 32.00 10.27 14.22
C ASN A 550 33.09 10.59 13.20
N ARG A 551 33.46 9.62 12.35
CA ARG A 551 34.51 9.80 11.32
C ARG A 551 34.15 10.82 10.23
N GLU A 552 32.86 10.99 9.92
CA GLU A 552 32.40 12.06 9.03
C GLU A 552 32.52 13.43 9.74
N ARG A 553 32.17 13.52 11.03
CA ARG A 553 32.33 14.77 11.83
C ARG A 553 33.78 15.15 12.14
N THR A 554 34.70 14.21 12.36
CA THR A 554 36.12 14.56 12.56
C THR A 554 36.70 15.12 11.27
N ALA A 555 36.47 14.47 10.12
CA ALA A 555 36.90 14.98 8.81
C ALA A 555 36.25 16.31 8.41
N GLU A 556 35.05 16.63 8.92
CA GLU A 556 34.43 17.96 8.79
C GLU A 556 35.08 18.99 9.70
N LEU A 557 35.41 18.64 10.96
CA LEU A 557 36.13 19.52 11.89
C LEU A 557 37.56 19.83 11.42
N GLU A 558 38.30 18.81 11.00
CA GLU A 558 39.65 18.91 10.43
C GLU A 558 39.64 19.87 9.21
N ALA A 559 38.64 19.74 8.34
CA ALA A 559 38.48 20.63 7.20
C ALA A 559 38.11 22.08 7.60
N THR A 560 37.23 22.30 8.58
CA THR A 560 36.92 23.67 9.03
C THR A 560 38.08 24.35 9.73
N GLN A 561 38.89 23.58 10.47
CA GLN A 561 40.13 24.07 11.09
C GLN A 561 41.18 24.45 10.03
N ALA A 562 41.40 23.60 9.01
CA ALA A 562 42.30 23.91 7.90
C ALA A 562 41.87 25.20 7.16
N TRP A 563 40.59 25.33 6.81
CA TRP A 563 40.08 26.55 6.16
C TRP A 563 40.06 27.80 7.07
N ALA A 564 40.12 27.64 8.40
CA ALA A 564 40.35 28.76 9.31
C ALA A 564 41.82 29.22 9.26
N ALA A 565 42.77 28.29 9.45
CA ALA A 565 44.20 28.59 9.42
C ALA A 565 44.65 29.23 8.09
N ILE A 566 44.16 28.73 6.95
CA ILE A 566 44.50 29.32 5.64
C ILE A 566 43.95 30.75 5.51
N ARG A 567 42.79 31.08 6.11
CA ARG A 567 42.27 32.47 6.10
C ARG A 567 43.09 33.40 6.98
N GLU A 568 43.54 32.93 8.14
CA GLU A 568 44.43 33.69 9.03
C GLU A 568 45.78 33.96 8.36
N GLN A 569 46.36 32.94 7.72
CA GLN A 569 47.59 33.09 6.92
C GLN A 569 47.42 34.09 5.77
N VAL A 570 46.37 33.93 4.94
CA VAL A 570 46.11 34.84 3.81
C VAL A 570 45.84 36.28 4.28
N ALA A 571 45.15 36.47 5.41
CA ALA A 571 44.96 37.80 5.98
C ALA A 571 46.28 38.43 6.43
N ALA A 572 47.20 37.66 7.02
CA ALA A 572 48.53 38.13 7.40
C ALA A 572 49.42 38.47 6.19
N GLU A 573 49.44 37.61 5.17
CA GLU A 573 50.22 37.81 3.93
C GLU A 573 49.70 39.00 3.12
N VAL A 574 48.38 39.15 2.99
CA VAL A 574 47.76 40.31 2.30
C VAL A 574 47.98 41.59 3.10
N ARG A 575 48.03 41.51 4.44
CA ARG A 575 48.34 42.67 5.29
C ARG A 575 49.78 43.14 5.11
N SER A 576 50.77 42.23 5.18
CA SER A 576 52.19 42.61 5.04
C SER A 576 52.49 43.15 3.63
N THR A 577 51.99 42.48 2.58
CA THR A 577 52.15 42.94 1.19
C THR A 577 51.38 44.21 0.86
N THR A 578 50.25 44.49 1.53
CA THR A 578 49.57 45.78 1.38
C THR A 578 50.34 46.90 2.09
N LEU A 579 50.87 46.64 3.30
CA LEU A 579 51.67 47.64 4.02
C LEU A 579 52.88 48.10 3.21
N THR A 580 53.64 47.18 2.59
CA THR A 580 54.77 47.56 1.71
C THR A 580 54.34 48.22 0.40
N TRP A 581 53.09 48.04 -0.03
CA TRP A 581 52.53 48.75 -1.19
C TRP A 581 52.06 50.17 -0.86
N LEU A 582 51.68 50.48 0.39
CA LEU A 582 51.18 51.82 0.79
C LEU A 582 52.22 52.94 0.62
N ASP A 583 53.51 52.61 0.52
CA ASP A 583 54.58 53.58 0.30
C ASP A 583 54.73 54.01 -1.18
N THR A 584 54.11 53.27 -2.12
CA THR A 584 54.12 53.58 -3.55
C THR A 584 53.33 54.85 -3.88
N ARG A 585 53.59 55.45 -5.05
CA ARG A 585 52.92 56.69 -5.48
C ARG A 585 51.41 56.49 -5.65
N ASP A 586 51.02 55.48 -6.42
CA ASP A 586 49.62 55.12 -6.71
C ASP A 586 48.81 54.82 -5.43
N ALA A 587 49.48 54.36 -4.37
CA ALA A 587 48.86 54.14 -3.08
C ALA A 587 48.57 55.44 -2.32
N LYS A 588 49.45 56.43 -2.40
CA LYS A 588 49.27 57.74 -1.76
C LYS A 588 48.07 58.48 -2.34
N ASP A 589 47.87 58.41 -3.66
CA ASP A 589 46.69 58.98 -4.32
C ASP A 589 45.38 58.29 -3.84
N GLN A 590 45.40 56.98 -3.59
CA GLN A 590 44.26 56.24 -3.01
C GLN A 590 44.03 56.54 -1.52
N ILE A 591 45.11 56.68 -0.73
CA ILE A 591 45.04 57.11 0.68
C ILE A 591 44.39 58.48 0.76
N GLN A 592 44.84 59.46 -0.03
CA GLN A 592 44.28 60.82 -0.07
C GLN A 592 42.80 60.81 -0.44
N THR A 593 42.42 60.03 -1.46
CA THR A 593 41.03 59.92 -1.92
C THR A 593 40.09 59.39 -0.82
N GLU A 594 40.51 58.38 -0.06
CA GLU A 594 39.72 57.85 1.05
C GLU A 594 39.82 58.71 2.33
N ALA A 595 40.94 59.40 2.57
CA ALA A 595 41.09 60.35 3.67
C ALA A 595 40.14 61.55 3.51
N ASN A 596 40.11 62.16 2.32
CA ASN A 596 39.17 63.23 1.98
C ASN A 596 37.72 62.77 2.18
N ARG A 597 37.37 61.57 1.70
CA ARG A 597 36.04 60.97 1.89
C ARG A 597 35.67 60.79 3.37
N ILE A 598 36.60 60.34 4.21
CA ILE A 598 36.38 60.18 5.65
C ILE A 598 36.15 61.53 6.32
N PHE A 599 36.93 62.55 5.95
CA PHE A 599 36.82 63.93 6.42
C PHE A 599 35.49 64.61 5.99
N GLU A 600 35.06 64.40 4.75
CA GLU A 600 33.81 64.94 4.19
C GLU A 600 32.53 64.24 4.72
N THR A 601 32.65 63.14 5.46
CA THR A 601 31.49 62.36 5.94
C THR A 601 30.87 63.00 7.19
N ASP A 602 29.72 63.66 7.04
CA ASP A 602 28.98 64.34 8.12
C ASP A 602 28.83 63.46 9.39
N ALA A 603 29.40 63.94 10.49
CA ALA A 603 29.33 63.29 11.79
C ALA A 603 27.91 63.16 12.36
N LYS A 604 26.94 63.97 11.90
CA LYS A 604 25.51 63.77 12.20
C LYS A 604 24.94 62.57 11.43
N TRP A 605 25.39 62.33 10.19
CA TRP A 605 25.02 61.14 9.41
C TRP A 605 25.59 59.88 10.06
N ILE A 606 26.89 59.86 10.40
CA ILE A 606 27.55 58.77 11.15
C ILE A 606 26.75 58.42 12.41
N ARG A 607 26.46 59.45 13.21
CA ARG A 607 25.69 59.35 14.46
C ARG A 607 24.28 58.81 14.24
N ASN A 608 23.59 59.26 13.19
CA ASN A 608 22.25 58.78 12.86
C ASN A 608 22.24 57.32 12.42
N GLU A 609 23.22 56.85 11.64
CA GLU A 609 23.25 55.47 11.17
C GLU A 609 23.65 54.50 12.30
N LEU A 610 24.62 54.87 13.17
CA LEU A 610 24.94 54.10 14.39
C LEU A 610 23.75 54.01 15.36
N ASN A 611 22.90 55.05 15.44
CA ASN A 611 21.65 55.01 16.21
C ASN A 611 20.54 54.15 15.58
N ARG A 612 20.69 53.71 14.31
CA ARG A 612 19.71 52.85 13.62
C ARG A 612 20.10 51.38 13.66
N ASP A 613 21.40 51.08 13.58
CA ASP A 613 21.92 49.71 13.51
C ASP A 613 23.33 49.62 14.15
N ALA A 614 23.37 49.58 15.48
CA ALA A 614 24.61 49.67 16.26
C ALA A 614 25.61 48.52 16.04
N GLU A 615 25.16 47.36 15.53
CA GLU A 615 26.01 46.21 15.19
C GLU A 615 26.56 46.27 13.75
N ASN A 616 26.26 47.34 13.01
CA ASN A 616 26.43 47.40 11.55
C ASN A 616 27.17 48.64 11.05
N SER A 617 28.19 49.06 11.80
CA SER A 617 29.22 50.04 11.44
C SER A 617 29.94 49.79 10.09
N ALA A 618 29.72 48.62 9.49
CA ALA A 618 30.21 48.17 8.17
C ALA A 618 30.02 49.16 7.01
N LYS A 619 29.00 50.03 7.10
CA LYS A 619 28.75 51.08 6.08
C LYS A 619 29.69 52.27 6.19
N ILE A 620 30.33 52.44 7.34
CA ILE A 620 31.16 53.59 7.69
C ILE A 620 32.64 53.18 7.59
N LEU A 621 33.02 52.07 8.23
CA LEU A 621 34.35 51.44 8.11
C LEU A 621 34.20 49.91 7.88
N PRO A 622 35.14 49.24 7.18
CA PRO A 622 35.07 47.80 6.93
C PRO A 622 35.03 46.95 8.22
N LYS A 623 34.28 45.84 8.20
CA LYS A 623 34.18 44.92 9.36
C LYS A 623 35.52 44.20 9.57
N GLY A 624 36.14 44.41 10.73
CA GLY A 624 37.48 43.88 11.05
C GLY A 624 38.59 44.93 10.98
N CYS A 625 38.29 46.14 10.49
CA CYS A 625 39.19 47.29 10.57
C CYS A 625 39.60 47.57 12.03
N ARG A 626 40.88 47.91 12.26
CA ARG A 626 41.36 48.33 13.59
C ARG A 626 40.72 49.64 14.05
N TRP A 627 40.39 50.54 13.12
CA TRP A 627 39.55 51.70 13.41
C TRP A 627 38.09 51.30 13.37
N GLN A 628 37.37 51.57 14.46
CA GLN A 628 35.93 51.30 14.61
C GLN A 628 35.22 52.56 15.12
N VAL A 629 33.93 52.68 14.81
CA VAL A 629 33.15 53.89 15.11
C VAL A 629 32.14 53.62 16.22
N PHE A 630 32.16 54.45 17.26
CA PHE A 630 31.35 54.29 18.46
C PHE A 630 30.55 55.56 18.79
N LEU A 631 29.60 55.45 19.71
CA LEU A 631 28.81 56.55 20.26
C LEU A 631 29.11 56.70 21.75
N GLU A 632 29.30 57.93 22.21
CA GLU A 632 29.50 58.26 23.62
C GLU A 632 28.62 59.44 24.03
N ALA A 633 28.11 59.41 25.26
CA ALA A 633 27.36 60.49 25.87
C ALA A 633 28.24 61.18 26.93
N PRO A 634 28.75 62.41 26.68
CA PRO A 634 29.45 63.18 27.69
C PRO A 634 28.60 63.30 28.96
N HIS A 635 29.22 63.05 30.10
CA HIS A 635 28.59 63.07 31.44
C HIS A 635 27.43 62.06 31.62
N GLY A 636 27.31 61.03 30.77
CA GLY A 636 26.39 59.90 30.96
C GLY A 636 24.91 60.17 30.67
N ILE A 637 24.53 61.40 30.31
CA ILE A 637 23.14 61.76 30.02
C ILE A 637 22.81 61.46 28.55
N VAL A 638 22.26 60.26 28.29
CA VAL A 638 21.95 59.78 26.93
C VAL A 638 20.79 60.57 26.31
N THR A 639 21.11 61.63 25.56
CA THR A 639 20.17 62.36 24.70
C THR A 639 20.72 62.51 23.28
N ARG A 640 19.82 62.57 22.28
CA ARG A 640 20.16 62.76 20.86
C ARG A 640 20.99 64.01 20.54
N LYS A 641 21.01 65.02 21.42
CA LYS A 641 21.80 66.25 21.24
C LYS A 641 23.22 66.15 21.84
N LEU A 642 23.41 65.34 22.88
CA LEU A 642 24.69 65.22 23.59
C LEU A 642 25.52 64.04 23.10
N THR A 643 24.92 62.97 22.57
CA THR A 643 25.68 61.84 22.03
C THR A 643 26.51 62.26 20.82
N LYS A 644 27.84 62.09 20.91
CA LYS A 644 28.81 62.29 19.83
C LYS A 644 29.28 60.95 19.26
N ALA A 645 29.74 60.98 18.00
CA ALA A 645 30.40 59.85 17.35
C ALA A 645 31.93 60.03 17.37
N PHE A 646 32.68 58.93 17.48
CA PHE A 646 34.14 58.94 17.43
C PHE A 646 34.70 57.69 16.76
N TYR A 647 35.86 57.86 16.13
CA TYR A 647 36.74 56.79 15.70
C TYR A 647 37.63 56.35 16.87
N LEU A 648 37.77 55.04 17.06
CA LEU A 648 38.65 54.42 18.06
C LEU A 648 39.49 53.34 17.39
N ASN A 649 40.80 53.37 17.61
CA ASN A 649 41.71 52.31 17.21
C ASN A 649 41.71 51.21 18.27
N THR A 650 41.25 49.99 17.94
CA THR A 650 41.15 48.88 18.89
C THR A 650 42.49 48.23 19.25
N VAL A 651 43.62 48.80 18.81
CA VAL A 651 44.97 48.30 19.09
C VAL A 651 45.83 49.34 19.82
N THR A 652 45.81 50.60 19.38
CA THR A 652 46.56 51.69 20.03
C THR A 652 45.72 52.47 21.05
N TYR A 653 44.39 52.32 21.03
CA TYR A 653 43.41 53.08 21.82
C TYR A 653 43.37 54.59 21.54
N GLU A 654 43.96 55.02 20.42
CA GLU A 654 43.82 56.38 19.87
C GLU A 654 42.34 56.67 19.53
N LYS A 655 41.88 57.89 19.84
CA LYS A 655 40.48 58.31 19.72
C LYS A 655 40.37 59.68 19.05
N TYR A 656 39.60 59.75 17.96
CA TYR A 656 39.33 60.99 17.21
C TYR A 656 37.81 61.22 17.13
N TRP A 657 37.32 62.39 17.55
CA TRP A 657 35.90 62.71 17.46
C TRP A 657 35.51 63.06 16.01
N CYS A 658 34.41 62.49 15.51
CA CYS A 658 33.99 62.75 14.12
C CYS A 658 33.59 64.23 13.89
N ASP A 659 33.22 64.96 14.95
CA ASP A 659 32.90 66.40 14.89
C ASP A 659 34.18 67.29 14.82
N GLU A 660 35.39 66.75 15.05
CA GLU A 660 36.64 67.51 15.30
C GLU A 660 37.89 66.94 14.58
N VAL A 661 37.76 65.89 13.78
CA VAL A 661 38.87 65.16 13.13
C VAL A 661 39.61 65.99 12.07
N VAL A 662 40.95 65.89 12.00
CA VAL A 662 41.77 66.55 10.97
C VAL A 662 42.21 65.58 9.86
N LEU A 663 42.64 66.12 8.71
CA LEU A 663 42.92 65.32 7.51
C LEU A 663 44.07 64.30 7.71
N GLU A 664 45.08 64.65 8.51
CA GLU A 664 46.19 63.75 8.88
C GLU A 664 45.72 62.53 9.68
N GLU A 665 44.73 62.71 10.58
CA GLU A 665 44.08 61.62 11.31
C GLU A 665 43.23 60.77 10.35
N CYS A 666 42.57 61.40 9.37
CA CYS A 666 41.83 60.69 8.32
C CYS A 666 42.74 59.84 7.42
N GLU A 667 43.99 60.24 7.13
CA GLU A 667 44.97 59.38 6.45
C GLU A 667 45.30 58.12 7.26
N GLY A 668 45.49 58.26 8.58
CA GLY A 668 45.75 57.14 9.48
C GLY A 668 44.62 56.11 9.48
N ILE A 669 43.37 56.58 9.39
CA ILE A 669 42.19 55.72 9.23
C ILE A 669 42.15 55.13 7.80
N ALA A 670 42.36 55.93 6.75
CA ALA A 670 42.29 55.52 5.35
C ALA A 670 43.27 54.39 5.01
N ARG A 671 44.51 54.45 5.51
CA ARG A 671 45.53 53.39 5.35
C ARG A 671 45.02 52.03 5.85
N GLU A 672 44.42 51.99 7.04
CA GLU A 672 43.86 50.77 7.63
C GLU A 672 42.61 50.30 6.87
N VAL A 673 41.76 51.23 6.41
CA VAL A 673 40.57 50.92 5.59
C VAL A 673 40.97 50.24 4.28
N ILE A 674 42.02 50.73 3.60
CA ILE A 674 42.55 50.12 2.37
C ILE A 674 43.13 48.73 2.65
N VAL A 675 43.88 48.57 3.74
CA VAL A 675 44.39 47.26 4.20
C VAL A 675 43.24 46.27 4.44
N GLN A 676 42.19 46.67 5.17
CA GLN A 676 41.09 45.77 5.47
C GLN A 676 40.28 45.41 4.23
N ARG A 677 40.02 46.36 3.30
CA ARG A 677 39.33 46.04 2.03
C ARG A 677 40.08 44.99 1.21
N ARG A 678 41.41 45.07 1.12
CA ARG A 678 42.21 44.06 0.40
C ARG A 678 42.19 42.69 1.08
N ILE A 679 42.16 42.65 2.42
CA ILE A 679 41.95 41.42 3.19
C ILE A 679 40.55 40.85 2.91
N ASP A 680 39.51 41.67 2.98
CA ASP A 680 38.12 41.27 2.73
C ASP A 680 37.93 40.71 1.31
N GLU A 681 38.53 41.33 0.30
CA GLU A 681 38.56 40.81 -1.08
C GLU A 681 39.29 39.46 -1.19
N ALA A 682 40.46 39.32 -0.55
CA ALA A 682 41.23 38.09 -0.60
C ALA A 682 40.48 36.94 0.10
N VAL A 683 39.84 37.23 1.23
CA VAL A 683 38.95 36.32 1.95
C VAL A 683 37.69 36.01 1.12
N ALA A 684 37.13 36.94 0.37
CA ALA A 684 36.02 36.69 -0.57
C ALA A 684 36.43 35.71 -1.67
N ARG A 685 37.54 35.97 -2.38
CA ARG A 685 38.13 35.08 -3.41
C ARG A 685 38.44 33.68 -2.84
N LEU A 686 38.89 33.59 -1.59
CA LEU A 686 39.13 32.32 -0.91
C LEU A 686 37.83 31.60 -0.54
N ASN A 687 36.82 32.30 -0.04
CA ASN A 687 35.49 31.73 0.23
C ASN A 687 34.81 31.21 -1.05
N GLU A 688 35.14 31.76 -2.23
CA GLU A 688 34.70 31.22 -3.53
C GLU A 688 35.41 29.91 -3.87
N LYS A 689 36.75 29.87 -3.78
CA LYS A 689 37.52 28.61 -3.92
C LYS A 689 37.07 27.53 -2.93
N GLN A 690 36.70 27.91 -1.71
CA GLN A 690 36.14 26.99 -0.72
C GLN A 690 34.79 26.42 -1.20
N LYS A 691 33.88 27.24 -1.72
CA LYS A 691 32.58 26.77 -2.28
C LYS A 691 32.78 25.82 -3.48
N GLU A 692 33.71 26.14 -4.37
CA GLU A 692 34.06 25.32 -5.53
C GLU A 692 34.62 23.96 -5.11
N TRP A 693 35.61 23.93 -4.23
CA TRP A 693 36.20 22.71 -3.70
C TRP A 693 35.15 21.84 -2.98
N ASP A 694 34.25 22.48 -2.22
CA ASP A 694 33.21 21.76 -1.51
C ASP A 694 32.13 21.19 -2.47
N LEU A 695 31.83 21.88 -3.58
CA LEU A 695 31.03 21.35 -4.68
C LEU A 695 31.69 20.14 -5.36
N GLN A 696 32.98 20.27 -5.72
CA GLN A 696 33.76 19.18 -6.33
C GLN A 696 33.86 17.97 -5.40
N ARG A 697 34.09 18.18 -4.10
CA ARG A 697 34.07 17.14 -3.05
C ARG A 697 32.71 16.45 -2.96
N ARG A 698 31.60 17.20 -2.97
CA ARG A 698 30.23 16.64 -2.95
C ARG A 698 29.95 15.82 -4.22
N GLN A 699 30.39 16.30 -5.39
CA GLN A 699 30.28 15.56 -6.66
C GLN A 699 31.10 14.25 -6.63
N ASN A 700 32.35 14.28 -6.18
CA ASN A 700 33.21 13.10 -6.05
C ASN A 700 32.64 12.07 -5.05
N ILE A 701 32.09 12.52 -3.92
CA ILE A 701 31.39 11.66 -2.96
C ILE A 701 30.13 11.04 -3.59
N ALA A 702 29.35 11.82 -4.34
CA ALA A 702 28.16 11.33 -5.03
C ALA A 702 28.50 10.29 -6.12
N ALA A 703 29.48 10.58 -6.98
CA ALA A 703 29.98 9.68 -8.00
C ALA A 703 30.49 8.36 -7.39
N THR A 704 31.31 8.43 -6.34
CA THR A 704 31.80 7.25 -5.60
C THR A 704 30.65 6.43 -5.02
N ARG A 705 29.66 7.08 -4.39
CA ARG A 705 28.46 6.39 -3.85
C ARG A 705 27.66 5.72 -4.97
N ILE A 706 27.48 6.36 -6.12
CA ILE A 706 26.78 5.81 -7.31
C ILE A 706 27.54 4.59 -7.88
N GLN A 707 28.86 4.71 -8.07
CA GLN A 707 29.71 3.61 -8.53
C GLN A 707 29.67 2.41 -7.57
N MET A 708 29.73 2.64 -6.26
CA MET A 708 29.59 1.57 -5.26
C MET A 708 28.20 0.92 -5.30
N MET A 709 27.12 1.69 -5.48
CA MET A 709 25.77 1.14 -5.65
C MET A 709 25.66 0.29 -6.93
N PHE A 710 26.25 0.73 -8.05
CA PHE A 710 26.30 -0.05 -9.29
C PHE A 710 27.10 -1.35 -9.13
N ARG A 711 28.31 -1.29 -8.56
CA ARG A 711 29.13 -2.48 -8.26
C ARG A 711 28.38 -3.44 -7.33
N CYS A 712 27.66 -2.94 -6.32
CA CYS A 712 26.80 -3.75 -5.46
C CYS A 712 25.59 -4.36 -6.20
N ARG A 713 25.00 -3.68 -7.18
CA ARG A 713 23.94 -4.23 -8.05
C ARG A 713 24.49 -5.40 -8.87
N GLN A 714 25.64 -5.22 -9.53
CA GLN A 714 26.26 -6.27 -10.34
C GLN A 714 26.66 -7.49 -9.50
N ALA A 715 27.32 -7.29 -8.35
CA ALA A 715 27.65 -8.36 -7.42
C ALA A 715 26.40 -9.13 -6.93
N ARG A 716 25.28 -8.43 -6.67
CA ARG A 716 24.00 -9.09 -6.33
C ARG A 716 23.46 -9.93 -7.49
N LEU A 717 23.52 -9.44 -8.73
CA LEU A 717 23.07 -10.21 -9.92
C LEU A 717 23.90 -11.48 -10.11
N VAL A 718 25.23 -11.39 -9.99
CA VAL A 718 26.14 -12.55 -10.06
C VAL A 718 25.83 -13.56 -8.94
N CYS A 719 25.75 -13.11 -7.69
CA CYS A 719 25.44 -14.00 -6.56
C CYS A 719 24.03 -14.63 -6.68
N ARG A 720 23.03 -13.90 -7.20
CA ARG A 720 21.69 -14.45 -7.48
C ARG A 720 21.74 -15.52 -8.57
N ARG A 721 22.49 -15.31 -9.65
CA ARG A 721 22.73 -16.33 -10.70
C ARG A 721 23.37 -17.59 -10.11
N ILE A 722 24.38 -17.45 -9.24
CA ILE A 722 25.01 -18.58 -8.54
C ILE A 722 24.00 -19.32 -7.65
N ILE A 723 23.17 -18.61 -6.88
CA ILE A 723 22.14 -19.23 -6.03
C ILE A 723 21.10 -19.99 -6.88
N ARG A 724 20.59 -19.41 -7.98
CA ARG A 724 19.65 -20.07 -8.90
C ARG A 724 20.26 -21.30 -9.58
N ASN A 725 21.57 -21.29 -9.81
CA ASN A 725 22.31 -22.40 -10.42
C ASN A 725 22.75 -23.47 -9.41
N THR A 726 22.51 -23.32 -8.11
CA THR A 726 22.97 -24.27 -7.06
C THR A 726 21.87 -24.77 -6.14
N LEU A 727 20.72 -24.07 -6.09
CA LEU A 727 19.52 -24.53 -5.39
C LEU A 727 18.47 -25.08 -6.35
N ILE A 728 17.68 -26.03 -5.84
CA ILE A 728 16.42 -26.46 -6.44
C ILE A 728 15.33 -26.44 -5.35
N LYS A 729 14.09 -26.16 -5.73
CA LYS A 729 12.91 -26.37 -4.88
C LYS A 729 12.49 -27.83 -5.00
N ARG A 730 12.46 -28.53 -3.87
CA ARG A 730 12.04 -29.92 -3.72
C ARG A 730 10.87 -29.94 -2.74
N ILE A 731 9.93 -30.88 -2.89
CA ILE A 731 8.94 -31.15 -1.84
C ILE A 731 9.55 -32.18 -0.88
N ASP A 732 9.54 -31.89 0.41
CA ASP A 732 9.99 -32.81 1.46
C ASP A 732 8.96 -33.94 1.63
N PRO A 733 9.30 -35.22 1.39
CA PRO A 733 8.33 -36.31 1.33
C PRO A 733 7.47 -36.46 2.58
N ARG A 734 8.03 -36.18 3.77
CA ARG A 734 7.35 -36.38 5.07
C ARG A 734 6.49 -35.21 5.54
N SER A 735 6.74 -34.00 5.05
CA SER A 735 5.98 -32.80 5.47
C SER A 735 5.15 -32.17 4.36
N GLY A 736 5.33 -32.58 3.09
CA GLY A 736 4.71 -31.95 1.93
C GLY A 736 5.18 -30.52 1.67
N GLN A 737 6.13 -29.99 2.44
CA GLN A 737 6.57 -28.59 2.36
C GLN A 737 7.69 -28.42 1.33
N ILE A 738 7.70 -27.26 0.67
CA ILE A 738 8.78 -26.88 -0.25
C ILE A 738 10.05 -26.57 0.55
N VAL A 739 11.13 -27.27 0.23
CA VAL A 739 12.48 -27.06 0.76
C VAL A 739 13.45 -26.68 -0.35
N TYR A 740 14.45 -25.89 0.02
CA TYR A 740 15.51 -25.41 -0.87
C TYR A 740 16.70 -26.34 -0.69
N PHE A 741 16.86 -27.27 -1.62
CA PHE A 741 17.92 -28.29 -1.62
C PHE A 741 19.15 -27.76 -2.37
N ASN A 742 20.32 -27.80 -1.71
CA ASN A 742 21.59 -27.40 -2.30
C ASN A 742 22.32 -28.61 -2.89
N PHE A 743 22.29 -28.79 -4.21
CA PHE A 743 22.92 -29.96 -4.82
C PHE A 743 24.46 -29.90 -4.86
N ASN A 744 25.07 -28.82 -4.35
CA ASN A 744 26.51 -28.77 -4.02
C ASN A 744 26.84 -29.19 -2.59
N ARG A 745 25.85 -29.30 -1.71
CA ARG A 745 25.96 -29.77 -0.32
C ARG A 745 24.68 -30.54 0.02
N PRO A 746 24.52 -31.79 -0.45
CA PRO A 746 23.27 -32.54 -0.29
C PRO A 746 22.83 -32.73 1.17
N GLN A 747 23.75 -32.64 2.13
CA GLN A 747 23.48 -32.63 3.56
C GLN A 747 22.79 -31.35 4.07
N GLU A 748 22.83 -30.24 3.32
CA GLU A 748 22.19 -28.97 3.67
C GLU A 748 20.80 -28.81 3.02
N ILE A 749 19.75 -29.23 3.74
CA ILE A 749 18.36 -28.92 3.38
C ILE A 749 17.90 -27.66 4.12
N ARG A 750 17.40 -26.65 3.41
CA ARG A 750 16.94 -25.39 4.01
C ARG A 750 15.44 -25.18 3.82
N ARG A 751 14.70 -24.92 4.90
CA ARG A 751 13.24 -24.60 4.85
C ARG A 751 12.93 -23.15 4.41
N LYS A 752 13.95 -22.35 4.10
CA LYS A 752 13.83 -20.94 3.67
C LYS A 752 14.93 -20.62 2.65
N PRO A 753 14.64 -19.75 1.67
CA PRO A 753 15.63 -19.33 0.67
C PRO A 753 16.76 -18.51 1.31
N PRO A 754 17.96 -18.45 0.71
CA PRO A 754 19.00 -17.51 1.12
C PRO A 754 18.52 -16.07 0.89
N LYS A 755 18.56 -15.21 1.91
CA LYS A 755 18.04 -13.82 1.88
C LYS A 755 18.52 -12.98 0.68
N LEU A 756 19.65 -13.32 0.07
CA LEU A 756 20.23 -12.63 -1.08
C LEU A 756 19.44 -12.84 -2.39
N ILE A 757 18.65 -13.91 -2.51
CA ILE A 757 17.84 -14.18 -3.72
C ILE A 757 16.75 -13.11 -3.90
N GLY A 758 16.03 -12.76 -2.83
CA GLY A 758 14.94 -11.78 -2.85
C GLY A 758 13.93 -12.07 -3.95
N SER A 759 13.70 -11.07 -4.82
CA SER A 759 12.81 -11.14 -5.99
C SER A 759 13.03 -12.33 -6.94
N ASP A 760 14.25 -12.88 -7.00
CA ASP A 760 14.60 -13.95 -7.94
C ASP A 760 14.19 -15.34 -7.42
N GLU A 761 13.55 -15.43 -6.25
CA GLU A 761 13.10 -16.69 -5.65
C GLU A 761 12.18 -17.53 -6.55
N PRO A 762 11.18 -16.97 -7.28
CA PRO A 762 10.37 -17.74 -8.22
C PRO A 762 11.21 -18.44 -9.29
N LEU A 763 12.31 -17.81 -9.72
CA LEU A 763 13.23 -18.28 -10.75
C LEU A 763 14.22 -19.38 -10.28
N ILE A 764 14.15 -19.83 -9.01
CA ILE A 764 14.80 -21.08 -8.59
C ILE A 764 13.99 -22.26 -9.17
N PRO A 765 14.62 -23.18 -9.95
CA PRO A 765 13.93 -24.32 -10.55
C PRO A 765 13.24 -25.22 -9.52
N ILE A 766 12.20 -25.93 -9.94
CA ILE A 766 11.48 -26.94 -9.14
C ILE A 766 11.90 -28.34 -9.64
N GLU A 767 12.02 -29.32 -8.74
CA GLU A 767 12.41 -30.71 -9.06
C GLU A 767 11.39 -31.39 -9.98
N SER A 768 10.10 -31.17 -9.74
CA SER A 768 8.98 -31.64 -10.57
C SER A 768 7.81 -30.65 -10.48
N THR A 769 7.03 -30.56 -11.56
CA THR A 769 5.79 -29.77 -11.63
C THR A 769 4.54 -30.61 -11.84
N THR A 770 4.67 -31.93 -12.08
CA THR A 770 3.53 -32.83 -12.27
C THR A 770 3.37 -33.79 -11.10
N TRP A 771 4.31 -34.73 -10.91
CA TRP A 771 4.25 -35.76 -9.87
C TRP A 771 5.42 -35.65 -8.89
N VAL A 772 5.17 -35.92 -7.61
CA VAL A 772 6.20 -36.00 -6.55
C VAL A 772 6.01 -37.23 -5.68
N TYR A 773 7.09 -37.72 -5.09
CA TYR A 773 7.04 -38.79 -4.08
C TYR A 773 6.83 -38.19 -2.68
N ARG A 774 5.94 -38.81 -1.90
CA ARG A 774 5.61 -38.47 -0.51
C ARG A 774 5.66 -39.72 0.39
N GLN A 775 5.63 -39.48 1.69
CA GLN A 775 5.44 -40.50 2.72
C GLN A 775 4.23 -40.13 3.59
N ASP A 776 3.49 -41.14 4.04
CA ASP A 776 2.40 -40.97 5.00
C ASP A 776 2.93 -40.86 6.46
N THR A 777 2.02 -40.91 7.44
CA THR A 777 2.36 -40.91 8.87
C THR A 777 3.03 -42.20 9.37
N HIS A 778 2.95 -43.29 8.62
CA HIS A 778 3.52 -44.59 8.95
C HIS A 778 4.87 -44.83 8.22
N GLY A 779 5.20 -43.98 7.24
CA GLY A 779 6.41 -44.04 6.42
C GLY A 779 6.21 -44.70 5.05
N ALA A 780 4.99 -45.17 4.75
CA ALA A 780 4.64 -45.77 3.46
C ALA A 780 4.73 -44.73 2.34
N GLY A 781 5.35 -45.13 1.22
CA GLY A 781 5.58 -44.27 0.07
C GLY A 781 4.39 -44.22 -0.88
N TYR A 782 4.08 -43.03 -1.40
CA TYR A 782 3.13 -42.85 -2.51
C TYR A 782 3.57 -41.70 -3.41
N TYR A 783 3.04 -41.67 -4.62
CA TYR A 783 3.21 -40.59 -5.58
C TYR A 783 1.96 -39.70 -5.56
N GLU A 784 2.13 -38.38 -5.58
CA GLU A 784 1.05 -37.40 -5.62
C GLU A 784 1.24 -36.42 -6.78
N ARG A 785 0.15 -36.11 -7.46
CA ARG A 785 0.10 -35.19 -8.60
C ARG A 785 -0.30 -33.78 -8.15
N LEU A 786 0.51 -32.78 -8.51
CA LEU A 786 0.47 -31.43 -7.92
C LEU A 786 -0.61 -30.50 -8.47
N ASP A 787 -1.20 -30.82 -9.63
CA ASP A 787 -2.26 -30.06 -10.28
C ASP A 787 -3.66 -30.59 -9.93
N THR A 788 -3.81 -31.91 -9.81
CA THR A 788 -5.11 -32.58 -9.55
C THR A 788 -5.27 -33.12 -8.13
N GLY A 789 -4.18 -33.39 -7.41
CA GLY A 789 -4.21 -34.10 -6.12
C GLY A 789 -4.37 -35.62 -6.25
N GLU A 790 -4.32 -36.17 -7.47
CA GLU A 790 -4.33 -37.62 -7.72
C GLU A 790 -3.17 -38.30 -6.98
N SER A 791 -3.43 -39.42 -6.31
CA SER A 791 -2.41 -40.21 -5.64
C SER A 791 -2.33 -41.64 -6.20
N SER A 792 -1.13 -42.20 -6.18
CA SER A 792 -0.85 -43.56 -6.67
C SER A 792 0.18 -44.24 -5.78
N VAL A 793 -0.04 -45.51 -5.45
CA VAL A 793 0.92 -46.33 -4.70
C VAL A 793 2.09 -46.76 -5.61
N GLY A 794 1.79 -47.12 -6.86
CA GLY A 794 2.79 -47.41 -7.90
C GLY A 794 3.29 -46.13 -8.60
N PRO A 795 4.45 -46.20 -9.28
CA PRO A 795 4.97 -45.06 -10.05
C PRO A 795 4.05 -44.69 -11.22
N PRO A 796 3.76 -43.41 -11.48
CA PRO A 796 2.85 -43.01 -12.55
C PRO A 796 3.30 -43.45 -13.95
N ASP A 797 2.33 -43.85 -14.78
CA ASP A 797 2.60 -44.41 -16.12
C ASP A 797 3.40 -43.46 -17.02
N HIS A 798 4.32 -44.06 -17.78
CA HIS A 798 5.28 -43.41 -18.67
C HIS A 798 6.33 -42.51 -17.98
N TYR A 799 6.36 -42.39 -16.64
CA TYR A 799 7.39 -41.60 -15.94
C TYR A 799 8.64 -42.42 -15.61
N MET A 800 9.82 -41.89 -15.95
CA MET A 800 11.10 -42.54 -15.61
C MET A 800 11.52 -42.28 -14.15
N LEU A 801 11.88 -43.35 -13.45
CA LEU A 801 12.46 -43.35 -12.11
C LEU A 801 14.01 -43.36 -12.14
N CYS A 802 14.62 -42.88 -11.06
CA CYS A 802 16.07 -42.87 -10.85
C CYS A 802 16.67 -44.27 -10.77
N THR A 803 17.64 -44.60 -11.63
CA THR A 803 18.28 -45.92 -11.71
C THR A 803 19.07 -46.33 -10.46
N ARG A 804 19.37 -45.38 -9.55
CA ARG A 804 20.12 -45.62 -8.30
C ARG A 804 19.22 -45.77 -7.06
N CYS A 805 17.95 -45.40 -7.12
CA CYS A 805 17.08 -45.47 -5.93
C CYS A 805 15.61 -45.83 -6.20
N SER A 806 15.18 -45.97 -7.46
CA SER A 806 13.88 -46.50 -7.89
C SER A 806 12.63 -45.87 -7.23
N VAL A 807 12.76 -44.67 -6.66
CA VAL A 807 11.71 -43.99 -5.86
C VAL A 807 11.46 -42.54 -6.32
N TYR A 808 12.50 -41.85 -6.81
CA TYR A 808 12.38 -40.46 -7.24
C TYR A 808 12.55 -40.35 -8.76
N PHE A 809 11.75 -39.48 -9.38
CA PHE A 809 11.80 -39.22 -10.81
C PHE A 809 13.18 -38.73 -11.29
N VAL A 810 13.51 -39.05 -12.54
CA VAL A 810 14.75 -38.62 -13.17
C VAL A 810 14.74 -37.11 -13.42
N THR A 811 15.84 -36.43 -13.08
CA THR A 811 16.07 -35.02 -13.47
C THR A 811 17.40 -34.80 -14.17
N ARG A 812 18.26 -35.83 -14.25
CA ARG A 812 19.60 -35.79 -14.87
C ARG A 812 19.88 -37.07 -15.64
N ARG A 813 20.43 -36.97 -16.86
CA ARG A 813 20.95 -38.08 -17.67
C ARG A 813 22.44 -37.87 -17.93
N LYS A 814 23.28 -38.90 -17.74
CA LYS A 814 24.69 -38.88 -18.13
C LYS A 814 24.78 -39.20 -19.62
N THR A 815 25.46 -38.37 -20.41
CA THR A 815 25.43 -38.45 -21.89
C THR A 815 26.17 -39.67 -22.44
N SER A 816 27.27 -40.08 -21.79
CA SER A 816 28.10 -41.22 -22.19
C SER A 816 27.42 -42.57 -22.00
N SER A 817 27.00 -42.86 -20.75
CA SER A 817 26.41 -44.13 -20.31
C SER A 817 24.88 -44.19 -20.38
N GLY A 818 24.20 -43.06 -20.54
CA GLY A 818 22.74 -42.98 -20.50
C GLY A 818 22.11 -43.10 -19.10
N ALA A 819 22.92 -43.26 -18.04
CA ALA A 819 22.46 -43.40 -16.66
C ALA A 819 21.59 -42.21 -16.21
N ARG A 820 20.52 -42.48 -15.45
CA ARG A 820 19.43 -41.54 -15.19
C ARG A 820 19.16 -41.38 -13.69
N TYR A 821 19.50 -40.22 -13.12
CA TYR A 821 19.40 -39.95 -11.68
C TYR A 821 18.35 -38.89 -11.32
N CYS A 822 17.73 -39.01 -10.15
CA CYS A 822 17.04 -37.92 -9.47
C CYS A 822 18.04 -36.89 -8.93
N ILE A 823 17.57 -35.71 -8.50
CA ILE A 823 18.48 -34.63 -8.11
C ILE A 823 19.31 -34.98 -6.86
N GLY A 824 18.77 -35.79 -5.95
CA GLY A 824 19.48 -36.26 -4.75
C GLY A 824 20.61 -37.24 -5.07
N CYS A 825 20.35 -38.28 -5.88
CA CYS A 825 21.39 -39.23 -6.29
C CYS A 825 22.48 -38.57 -7.12
N TYR A 826 22.12 -37.63 -8.01
CA TYR A 826 23.09 -36.78 -8.73
C TYR A 826 23.93 -35.91 -7.78
N ALA A 827 23.29 -35.23 -6.83
CA ALA A 827 23.99 -34.39 -5.85
C ALA A 827 24.99 -35.19 -5.00
N ASN A 828 24.60 -36.38 -4.53
CA ASN A 828 25.47 -37.26 -3.76
C ASN A 828 26.65 -37.75 -4.61
N SER A 829 26.41 -38.17 -5.86
CA SER A 829 27.48 -38.58 -6.79
C SER A 829 28.48 -37.45 -7.01
N ARG A 830 27.98 -36.25 -7.35
CA ARG A 830 28.82 -35.05 -7.56
C ARG A 830 29.45 -34.51 -6.27
N TYR A 831 29.01 -34.95 -5.10
CA TYR A 831 29.62 -34.59 -3.82
C TYR A 831 30.80 -35.52 -3.51
N ALA A 832 30.61 -36.84 -3.69
CA ALA A 832 31.66 -37.86 -3.54
C ALA A 832 32.87 -37.57 -4.46
N SER A 833 32.65 -37.43 -5.76
CA SER A 833 33.71 -37.13 -6.74
C SER A 833 34.38 -35.76 -6.57
N ARG A 834 33.90 -34.89 -5.67
CA ARG A 834 34.57 -33.65 -5.27
C ARG A 834 35.41 -33.78 -4.00
N ILE A 835 35.16 -34.79 -3.18
CA ILE A 835 35.99 -35.13 -2.01
C ILE A 835 37.16 -36.03 -2.44
N GLU A 836 36.90 -36.96 -3.35
CA GLU A 836 37.86 -37.95 -3.86
C GLU A 836 39.00 -37.36 -4.72
N ALA A 837 38.99 -36.03 -4.97
CA ALA A 837 39.93 -35.28 -5.81
C ALA A 837 40.11 -35.78 -7.26
N SER A 838 39.37 -36.82 -7.66
CA SER A 838 39.31 -37.33 -9.03
C SER A 838 38.84 -36.23 -10.00
N ALA A 839 39.35 -36.28 -11.23
CA ALA A 839 39.20 -35.19 -12.20
C ALA A 839 37.73 -34.79 -12.37
N ALA A 840 37.39 -33.59 -11.91
CA ALA A 840 36.00 -33.17 -11.69
C ALA A 840 35.13 -33.41 -12.94
N GLU A 841 34.15 -34.34 -12.82
CA GLU A 841 33.25 -34.71 -13.92
C GLU A 841 32.73 -33.44 -14.59
N LYS A 842 33.13 -33.22 -15.86
CA LYS A 842 32.82 -32.00 -16.58
C LYS A 842 31.31 -31.87 -16.65
N GLU A 843 30.76 -30.77 -16.12
CA GLU A 843 29.31 -30.59 -15.97
C GLU A 843 28.54 -30.66 -17.31
N THR A 844 29.26 -30.50 -18.43
CA THR A 844 28.82 -30.77 -19.81
C THR A 844 28.34 -32.21 -20.07
N GLU A 845 28.78 -33.20 -19.29
CA GLU A 845 28.41 -34.61 -19.47
C GLU A 845 26.98 -34.92 -18.95
N TRP A 846 26.40 -34.07 -18.11
CA TRP A 846 25.11 -34.31 -17.46
C TRP A 846 23.99 -33.43 -18.01
N THR A 847 23.13 -34.00 -18.87
CA THR A 847 21.93 -33.32 -19.38
C THR A 847 20.88 -33.15 -18.28
N LYS A 848 20.21 -31.99 -18.23
CA LYS A 848 19.00 -31.79 -17.42
C LYS A 848 17.80 -32.39 -18.13
N MET A 849 16.94 -33.12 -17.42
CA MET A 849 15.64 -33.57 -17.94
C MET A 849 14.51 -33.01 -17.07
N PRO A 850 13.36 -32.63 -17.65
CA PRO A 850 12.15 -32.33 -16.91
C PRO A 850 11.50 -33.63 -16.39
N VAL A 851 10.73 -33.53 -15.29
CA VAL A 851 9.86 -34.63 -14.84
C VAL A 851 8.55 -34.55 -15.63
N GLN A 852 8.49 -35.31 -16.71
CA GLN A 852 7.38 -35.39 -17.66
C GLN A 852 7.25 -36.85 -18.16
N PRO A 853 6.12 -37.23 -18.77
CA PRO A 853 5.98 -38.52 -19.43
C PRO A 853 7.07 -38.70 -20.49
N ALA A 854 7.67 -39.88 -20.56
CA ALA A 854 8.72 -40.19 -21.52
C ALA A 854 8.10 -40.41 -22.91
N ASN A 855 8.52 -39.65 -23.92
CA ASN A 855 8.22 -39.97 -25.32
C ASN A 855 9.18 -41.06 -25.81
N CYS A 856 8.70 -41.94 -26.69
CA CYS A 856 9.55 -42.87 -27.43
C CYS A 856 10.54 -42.09 -28.30
N MET A 857 11.85 -42.22 -28.05
CA MET A 857 12.83 -41.36 -28.72
C MET A 857 13.02 -41.62 -30.22
N ILE A 858 12.54 -42.78 -30.71
CA ILE A 858 12.60 -43.21 -32.11
C ILE A 858 11.52 -42.50 -32.93
N CYS A 859 10.24 -42.76 -32.62
CA CYS A 859 9.12 -42.18 -33.37
C CYS A 859 8.64 -40.82 -32.85
N ARG A 860 9.03 -40.44 -31.62
CA ARG A 860 8.78 -39.17 -30.90
C ARG A 860 7.31 -38.79 -30.63
N ASN A 861 6.37 -39.43 -31.33
CA ASN A 861 4.94 -39.12 -31.33
C ASN A 861 4.10 -39.95 -30.34
N THR A 862 4.64 -41.04 -29.79
CA THR A 862 3.98 -41.87 -28.77
C THR A 862 4.76 -41.83 -27.47
N LEU A 863 4.08 -42.04 -26.34
CA LEU A 863 4.73 -42.28 -25.05
C LEU A 863 5.56 -43.57 -25.08
N ALA A 864 6.50 -43.70 -24.15
CA ALA A 864 7.36 -44.86 -23.98
C ALA A 864 6.78 -45.84 -22.95
N ASP A 865 6.82 -47.12 -23.27
CA ASP A 865 6.31 -48.21 -22.43
C ASP A 865 7.47 -48.98 -21.77
N PHE A 866 8.68 -48.86 -22.34
CA PHE A 866 9.87 -49.62 -21.99
C PHE A 866 11.13 -48.74 -21.94
N VAL A 867 12.06 -49.09 -21.06
CA VAL A 867 13.45 -48.59 -21.04
C VAL A 867 14.40 -49.77 -21.12
N CYS A 868 15.22 -49.84 -22.18
CA CYS A 868 16.23 -50.89 -22.34
C CYS A 868 17.58 -50.43 -21.76
N THR A 869 18.06 -51.09 -20.71
CA THR A 869 19.34 -50.79 -20.04
C THR A 869 20.52 -50.72 -21.01
N ASP A 870 20.61 -51.71 -21.88
CA ASP A 870 21.80 -52.02 -22.69
C ASP A 870 21.88 -51.08 -23.91
N CYS A 871 20.73 -50.67 -24.44
CA CYS A 871 20.61 -49.51 -25.32
C CYS A 871 20.69 -48.19 -24.51
N LYS A 872 21.72 -48.01 -23.67
CA LYS A 872 21.97 -46.77 -22.90
C LYS A 872 20.74 -46.23 -22.15
N HIS A 873 19.93 -47.14 -21.60
CA HIS A 873 18.67 -46.83 -20.91
C HIS A 873 17.68 -46.06 -21.79
N ASP A 874 17.59 -46.37 -23.09
CA ASP A 874 16.78 -45.61 -24.02
C ASP A 874 15.29 -46.01 -24.00
N ALA A 875 14.43 -44.99 -24.13
CA ALA A 875 13.00 -45.06 -23.83
C ALA A 875 12.17 -45.23 -25.11
N THR A 876 11.36 -46.28 -25.16
CA THR A 876 10.69 -46.74 -26.40
C THR A 876 9.26 -47.20 -26.16
N CYS A 877 8.39 -47.01 -27.15
CA CYS A 877 7.04 -47.59 -27.15
C CYS A 877 7.07 -49.03 -27.64
N THR A 878 6.06 -49.81 -27.29
CA THR A 878 5.92 -51.24 -27.61
C THR A 878 6.24 -51.55 -29.07
N ARG A 879 5.70 -50.77 -30.02
CA ARG A 879 5.95 -50.96 -31.47
C ARG A 879 7.42 -50.77 -31.84
N CYS A 880 8.06 -49.72 -31.34
CA CYS A 880 9.45 -49.40 -31.67
C CYS A 880 10.45 -50.26 -30.88
N PHE A 881 10.10 -50.69 -29.67
CA PHE A 881 10.83 -51.70 -28.91
C PHE A 881 10.85 -53.03 -29.68
N ASN A 882 9.68 -53.54 -30.08
CA ASN A 882 9.57 -54.79 -30.84
C ASN A 882 10.27 -54.71 -32.21
N ALA A 883 10.29 -53.53 -32.86
CA ALA A 883 10.99 -53.34 -34.12
C ALA A 883 12.53 -53.43 -33.99
N ILE A 884 13.11 -52.99 -32.87
CA ILE A 884 14.57 -53.07 -32.62
C ILE A 884 14.95 -54.42 -31.99
N HIS A 885 14.23 -54.86 -30.97
CA HIS A 885 14.61 -56.03 -30.17
C HIS A 885 14.02 -57.35 -30.68
N GLY A 886 12.92 -57.31 -31.44
CA GLY A 886 12.27 -58.51 -32.01
C GLY A 886 12.98 -59.14 -33.20
N ARG A 887 14.13 -58.60 -33.64
CA ARG A 887 15.01 -59.19 -34.67
C ARG A 887 16.48 -59.23 -34.24
N LEU A 888 16.76 -59.32 -32.95
CA LEU A 888 18.12 -59.51 -32.45
C LEU A 888 18.71 -60.84 -32.96
N ALA A 889 19.94 -60.81 -33.45
CA ALA A 889 20.68 -62.02 -33.83
C ALA A 889 20.89 -62.93 -32.60
N LYS A 890 20.87 -64.25 -32.82
CA LYS A 890 20.75 -65.31 -31.79
C LYS A 890 21.71 -65.22 -30.58
N ASN A 891 22.81 -64.47 -30.69
CA ASN A 891 23.86 -64.38 -29.66
C ASN A 891 23.87 -63.01 -28.91
N LYS A 892 22.79 -62.21 -28.97
CA LYS A 892 22.65 -60.97 -28.18
C LYS A 892 21.32 -60.92 -27.40
N THR A 893 21.29 -61.60 -26.25
CA THR A 893 20.25 -61.42 -25.23
C THR A 893 20.44 -60.09 -24.52
N HIS A 894 19.45 -59.20 -24.60
CA HIS A 894 19.38 -58.00 -23.75
C HIS A 894 18.83 -58.35 -22.37
N ALA A 895 19.20 -57.59 -21.35
CA ALA A 895 18.58 -57.65 -20.03
C ALA A 895 17.08 -57.27 -20.10
N PRO A 896 16.23 -57.79 -19.19
CA PRO A 896 14.79 -57.52 -19.21
C PRO A 896 14.51 -56.00 -19.13
N PRO A 897 13.65 -55.46 -20.02
CA PRO A 897 13.41 -54.02 -20.08
C PRO A 897 12.64 -53.53 -18.85
N ILE A 898 12.97 -52.33 -18.38
CA ILE A 898 12.21 -51.68 -17.31
C ILE A 898 10.89 -51.18 -17.92
N HIS A 899 9.78 -51.77 -17.49
CA HIS A 899 8.44 -51.32 -17.85
C HIS A 899 8.17 -49.93 -17.23
N LEU A 900 7.57 -49.03 -18.01
CA LEU A 900 7.13 -47.71 -17.56
C LEU A 900 5.62 -47.63 -17.31
N VAL A 901 4.87 -48.73 -17.52
CA VAL A 901 3.41 -48.77 -17.35
C VAL A 901 3.06 -49.82 -16.29
N ASN A 902 2.30 -49.44 -15.27
CA ASN A 902 1.83 -50.31 -14.21
C ASN A 902 0.77 -51.29 -14.73
N ARG A 903 1.23 -52.43 -15.27
CA ARG A 903 0.36 -53.58 -15.53
C ARG A 903 0.03 -54.35 -14.23
N VAL A 904 -0.45 -53.63 -13.22
CA VAL A 904 -1.17 -54.23 -12.09
C VAL A 904 -2.60 -54.40 -12.56
N SER A 905 -2.99 -55.63 -12.84
CA SER A 905 -4.35 -55.99 -13.23
C SER A 905 -5.34 -55.58 -12.16
N VAL A 906 -6.43 -54.91 -12.57
CA VAL A 906 -7.65 -54.88 -11.76
C VAL A 906 -8.19 -56.31 -11.70
N ALA A 907 -8.34 -56.82 -10.49
CA ALA A 907 -8.87 -58.14 -10.15
C ALA A 907 -9.67 -57.99 -8.83
#